data_AF-A0A2E6VU91-F1
#
_entry.id   AF-A0A2E6VU91-F1
#
_cell.length_a   1.000
_cell.length_b   1.000
_cell.length_c   1.000
_cell.angle_alpha   90.00
_cell.angle_beta   90.00
_cell.angle_gamma   90.00
#
_symmetry.space_group_name_H-M   'P 1'
#
loop_
_entity.id
_entity.type
_entity.pdbx_description
1 polymer ?
#
loop_
_entity_poly.entity_id
_entity_poly.type
_entity_poly.pdbx_seq_one_letter_code
_entity_poly.pdbx_strand_id
1 'polypeptide(L)'
;MKKQEDKDISRWRRHATGITMLFFFGFCGLLGVLPIPENWRPIDFQQDNAAQDLWARISAKPKMYLVSTPSDFSDSESDAFELTDTNEANTVETAVANASPPSAVGEVAVPHDDVIAYKSKDGDGFKRPVYRPTARAKQIWKGANQLGAPGGFFQNPCLAYDSAGCSRTAMDDFYRALDEVHQKRPGARAGVVALGNSLIASDHITDIVRFRLTEMFGESGQGFLLVDRLGKIAGRRARTGYSSGDWLVHTIIKEKPEYPHFGLFGVHHETHSPNAQTAWRLRGETLAEVFWLDHPQGGSFYLEADGKFLGRIQSNHPSGFRSRISEFEVPSDAKKLRLIAEGAKVIVDGVALSKNQPGITFDTIGIPAATAKRYLNTNQKAFDIQLHARDPNLVILMVGGNEVRDLAWNRLSIPSYKKQYAQVIDRLKKAAPGASCLGVSPIDVVKVIDGGRTILTRREIYDIIEAQKTVAVDKGCAYFNIFEAMGGSGSLAKLHEMGLLLGDYVHPKGKGGDILGEIFARSLLENYTQTPLPGRFTLKPKVAPRDKKAEVIEEPKEAPEQLKRGGNLDEFIAQLLALKQGEQERVAIGQFGGDLIAAQFFSDRIRQRMAERFGNRGRGYVSIGPFSRRLFKTGVVRHLEGSTEIIDGRRLLYGGAVSPVGLRTRMQPGALFEVTFCAGCTEPIILPQTTLELAWLRTPDMGVADLYLDGEPLLSLHKDLVSSDKTDIHFTKVRATGMEHTLSILVRDDEDLIPGTHSRNENITFVRRGHKGPVHLLSISAEIEQPGVVLDALGASQAGPEHFSRWRKDLLAEQISRRDYDLLIFGWDRVTQNARHQDIDRYQKDYVSTIERLRDMQPGAACVLLGPTFQGRVVKSEAQRRAFAQTERSHRAMAEQTECAYFSLAEAMGGLENMRKWEGQGWTLPGGARLSESGYVHLADQFTKDIFLLFDRERFERQRADAHEGLGPTRFAALNSIFNFFTEE
;
A
#
# COMPACT_ATOMS: atom_id res chain seq x y z
N MET A 1 -3.65 30.87 62.53
CA MET A 1 -4.14 29.55 62.07
C MET A 1 -3.29 29.02 60.93
N LYS A 2 -3.37 29.49 59.68
CA LYS A 2 -2.69 28.89 58.51
C LYS A 2 -1.21 28.46 58.67
N LYS A 3 -0.35 29.27 59.32
CA LYS A 3 1.06 28.92 59.63
C LYS A 3 1.27 27.77 60.65
N GLN A 4 0.20 27.28 61.28
CA GLN A 4 0.21 26.14 62.20
C GLN A 4 -0.07 24.83 61.44
N GLU A 5 -1.07 24.82 60.55
CA GLU A 5 -1.47 23.66 59.74
C GLU A 5 -0.31 23.13 58.89
N ASP A 6 0.43 24.02 58.21
CA ASP A 6 1.60 23.65 57.40
C ASP A 6 2.71 22.94 58.22
N LYS A 7 2.84 23.24 59.51
CA LYS A 7 3.85 22.60 60.37
C LYS A 7 3.47 21.17 60.72
N ASP A 8 2.22 20.91 61.08
CA ASP A 8 1.79 19.57 61.49
C ASP A 8 1.63 18.61 60.30
N ILE A 9 1.22 19.11 59.13
CA ILE A 9 1.26 18.34 57.86
C ILE A 9 2.71 17.91 57.54
N SER A 10 3.72 18.76 57.81
CA SER A 10 5.13 18.42 57.62
C SER A 10 5.68 17.40 58.64
N ARG A 11 5.02 17.22 59.79
CA ARG A 11 5.37 16.20 60.78
C ARG A 11 4.78 14.84 60.40
N TRP A 12 3.51 14.80 60.02
CA TRP A 12 2.82 13.56 59.63
C TRP A 12 3.53 12.84 58.47
N ARG A 13 3.92 13.58 57.43
CA ARG A 13 4.68 13.02 56.29
C ARG A 13 6.05 12.44 56.68
N ARG A 14 6.65 12.83 57.80
CA ARG A 14 7.95 12.32 58.28
C ARG A 14 7.86 11.09 59.18
N HIS A 15 6.69 10.74 59.71
CA HIS A 15 6.49 9.47 60.42
C HIS A 15 6.02 8.33 59.51
N ALA A 16 5.21 8.63 58.48
CA ALA A 16 4.75 7.62 57.53
C ALA A 16 5.93 6.87 56.87
N THR A 17 6.92 7.59 56.34
CA THR A 17 8.07 7.00 55.61
C THR A 17 8.93 6.08 56.47
N GLY A 18 9.12 6.40 57.75
CA GLY A 18 9.92 5.58 58.68
C GLY A 18 9.24 4.25 59.01
N ILE A 19 7.92 4.25 59.19
CA ILE A 19 7.15 3.04 59.47
C ILE A 19 7.14 2.10 58.25
N THR A 20 6.98 2.64 57.03
CA THR A 20 7.05 1.83 55.80
C THR A 20 8.42 1.16 55.61
N MET A 21 9.52 1.85 55.91
CA MET A 21 10.86 1.25 55.87
C MET A 21 11.04 0.13 56.90
N LEU A 22 10.56 0.32 58.14
CA LEU A 22 10.63 -0.72 59.18
C LEU A 22 9.89 -1.99 58.78
N PHE A 23 8.68 -1.87 58.19
CA PHE A 23 7.96 -3.03 57.66
C PHE A 23 8.69 -3.69 56.48
N PHE A 24 9.27 -2.91 55.56
CA PHE A 24 9.98 -3.45 54.40
C PHE A 24 11.23 -4.25 54.80
N PHE A 25 12.08 -3.70 55.66
CA PHE A 25 13.28 -4.40 56.15
C PHE A 25 12.93 -5.59 57.07
N GLY A 26 11.87 -5.48 57.90
CA GLY A 26 11.37 -6.61 58.68
C GLY A 26 10.88 -7.77 57.82
N PHE A 27 10.16 -7.47 56.72
CA PHE A 27 9.65 -8.48 55.79
C PHE A 27 10.78 -9.16 55.00
N CYS A 28 11.76 -8.39 54.51
CA CYS A 28 12.95 -8.93 53.86
C CYS A 28 13.79 -9.81 54.81
N GLY A 29 13.91 -9.41 56.08
CA GLY A 29 14.57 -10.20 57.12
C GLY A 29 13.88 -11.54 57.39
N LEU A 30 12.54 -11.57 57.44
CA LEU A 30 11.77 -12.80 57.65
C LEU A 30 11.95 -13.82 56.52
N LEU A 31 11.98 -13.34 55.27
CA LEU A 31 12.15 -14.19 54.08
C LEU A 31 13.55 -14.83 53.99
N GLY A 32 14.57 -14.24 54.62
CA GLY A 32 15.94 -14.76 54.61
C GLY A 32 16.19 -15.97 55.53
N VAL A 33 15.20 -16.38 56.35
CA VAL A 33 15.38 -17.44 57.38
C VAL A 33 14.41 -18.61 57.19
N LEU A 34 13.48 -18.54 56.23
CA LEU A 34 12.54 -19.63 55.94
C LEU A 34 13.21 -20.72 55.06
N PRO A 35 13.12 -22.01 55.42
CA PRO A 35 13.73 -23.08 54.64
C PRO A 35 13.00 -23.27 53.30
N ILE A 36 13.75 -23.25 52.20
CA ILE A 36 13.21 -23.44 50.85
C ILE A 36 12.63 -24.86 50.71
N PRO A 37 11.34 -25.00 50.29
CA PRO A 37 10.72 -26.29 49.99
C PRO A 37 11.53 -27.13 49.01
N GLU A 38 11.62 -28.44 49.23
CA GLU A 38 12.54 -29.33 48.51
C GLU A 38 12.26 -29.43 47.00
N ASN A 39 10.99 -29.28 46.63
CA ASN A 39 10.53 -29.17 45.24
C ASN A 39 10.97 -27.87 44.54
N TRP A 40 11.39 -26.84 45.28
CA TRP A 40 11.87 -25.54 44.77
C TRP A 40 13.40 -25.37 44.89
N ARG A 41 14.12 -26.37 45.42
CA ARG A 41 15.59 -26.38 45.38
C ARG A 41 16.06 -26.73 43.95
N PRO A 42 17.11 -26.06 43.44
CA PRO A 42 17.69 -26.39 42.14
C PRO A 42 18.30 -27.81 42.17
N ILE A 43 18.21 -28.52 41.05
CA ILE A 43 18.80 -29.85 40.89
C ILE A 43 20.31 -29.71 40.70
N ASP A 44 21.09 -30.42 41.51
CA ASP A 44 22.54 -30.52 41.37
C ASP A 44 22.89 -31.57 40.32
N PHE A 45 23.37 -31.11 39.16
CA PHE A 45 23.75 -31.96 38.04
C PHE A 45 25.15 -32.61 38.17
N GLN A 46 25.83 -32.45 39.31
CA GLN A 46 27.09 -33.14 39.60
C GLN A 46 26.92 -34.51 40.30
N GLN A 47 25.68 -34.94 40.55
CA GLN A 47 25.37 -36.22 41.19
C GLN A 47 24.81 -37.24 40.19
N ASP A 48 25.30 -38.48 40.23
CA ASP A 48 25.01 -39.55 39.25
C ASP A 48 23.50 -39.85 39.05
N ASN A 49 22.67 -39.53 40.05
CA ASN A 49 21.23 -39.81 40.04
C ASN A 49 20.36 -38.65 39.51
N ALA A 50 20.94 -37.50 39.13
CA ALA A 50 20.19 -36.28 38.77
C ALA A 50 19.13 -36.49 37.66
N ALA A 51 19.36 -37.41 36.74
CA ALA A 51 18.39 -37.77 35.71
C ALA A 51 17.14 -38.46 36.27
N GLN A 52 17.25 -39.30 37.30
CA GLN A 52 16.12 -39.98 37.92
C GLN A 52 15.26 -39.02 38.74
N ASP A 53 15.88 -38.09 39.49
CA ASP A 53 15.14 -37.10 40.28
C ASP A 53 14.34 -36.14 39.38
N LEU A 54 14.91 -35.77 38.22
CA LEU A 54 14.20 -35.01 37.18
C LEU A 54 12.99 -35.78 36.62
N TRP A 55 13.15 -37.07 36.29
CA TRP A 55 12.04 -37.92 35.82
C TRP A 55 10.96 -38.15 36.89
N ALA A 56 11.33 -38.24 38.17
CA ALA A 56 10.38 -38.35 39.28
C ALA A 56 9.51 -37.08 39.41
N ARG A 57 10.13 -35.89 39.31
CA ARG A 57 9.42 -34.60 39.34
C ARG A 57 8.49 -34.41 38.12
N ILE A 58 8.87 -34.91 36.94
CA ILE A 58 8.07 -34.78 35.69
C ILE A 58 6.90 -35.77 35.62
N SER A 59 7.00 -36.94 36.26
CA SER A 59 5.99 -38.01 36.16
C SER A 59 4.81 -37.92 37.15
N ALA A 60 4.88 -37.02 38.14
CA ALA A 60 3.84 -36.81 39.14
C ALA A 60 2.61 -36.06 38.58
N LYS A 61 1.61 -36.80 38.07
CA LYS A 61 0.38 -36.24 37.50
C LYS A 61 -0.50 -35.52 38.55
N PRO A 62 -0.83 -34.22 38.38
CA PRO A 62 -1.94 -33.60 39.10
C PRO A 62 -3.30 -34.12 38.56
N LYS A 63 -4.32 -34.16 39.42
CA LYS A 63 -5.69 -34.54 39.05
C LYS A 63 -6.38 -33.38 38.33
N MET A 64 -7.00 -33.63 37.18
CA MET A 64 -7.87 -32.65 36.52
C MET A 64 -9.20 -32.51 37.25
N TYR A 65 -9.63 -31.27 37.44
CA TYR A 65 -11.04 -30.90 37.59
C TYR A 65 -11.46 -30.09 36.36
N LEU A 66 -12.65 -30.35 35.84
CA LEU A 66 -13.22 -29.59 34.73
C LEU A 66 -13.75 -28.24 35.23
N VAL A 67 -13.19 -27.15 34.72
CA VAL A 67 -13.75 -25.80 34.81
C VAL A 67 -13.73 -25.20 33.41
N SER A 68 -14.89 -24.72 32.96
CA SER A 68 -15.06 -24.09 31.65
C SER A 68 -14.96 -22.57 31.77
N THR A 69 -14.08 -21.94 30.97
CA THR A 69 -14.02 -20.48 30.77
C THR A 69 -13.81 -20.15 29.29
N PRO A 70 -14.22 -18.94 28.84
CA PRO A 70 -14.41 -18.65 27.42
C PRO A 70 -13.16 -18.09 26.72
N SER A 71 -13.37 -17.68 25.47
CA SER A 71 -12.42 -16.98 24.61
C SER A 71 -11.77 -15.74 25.23
N ASP A 72 -10.44 -15.75 25.28
CA ASP A 72 -9.60 -14.64 24.78
C ASP A 72 -8.15 -15.15 24.62
N PHE A 73 -7.43 -14.67 23.60
CA PHE A 73 -6.00 -14.93 23.40
C PHE A 73 -5.30 -13.65 22.92
N SER A 74 -4.63 -12.98 23.85
CA SER A 74 -3.73 -11.85 23.59
C SER A 74 -2.26 -12.28 23.65
N ASP A 75 -1.39 -11.60 22.89
CA ASP A 75 0.05 -11.80 22.91
C ASP A 75 0.70 -11.54 24.29
N SER A 76 1.71 -12.34 24.66
CA SER A 76 2.84 -11.85 25.47
C SER A 76 4.05 -12.79 25.41
N GLU A 77 5.23 -12.26 25.13
CA GLU A 77 6.43 -12.48 25.95
C GLU A 77 7.50 -11.41 25.64
N SER A 78 8.00 -10.77 26.70
CA SER A 78 9.22 -9.94 26.75
C SER A 78 10.23 -10.66 27.68
N ASP A 79 11.52 -10.32 27.74
CA ASP A 79 12.17 -9.19 28.43
C ASP A 79 13.62 -9.02 27.87
N ALA A 80 14.38 -7.91 27.94
CA ALA A 80 14.69 -6.90 28.98
C ALA A 80 15.55 -7.46 30.15
N PHE A 81 16.55 -6.77 30.74
CA PHE A 81 17.11 -5.40 30.58
C PHE A 81 18.57 -5.47 29.98
N GLU A 82 19.55 -4.55 30.10
CA GLU A 82 19.79 -3.29 30.85
C GLU A 82 20.86 -2.40 30.13
N LEU A 83 21.01 -1.14 30.54
CA LEU A 83 22.07 -0.21 30.09
C LEU A 83 22.35 0.89 31.14
N THR A 84 23.62 1.15 31.49
CA THR A 84 24.04 2.10 32.54
C THR A 84 24.59 3.44 32.01
N ASP A 85 24.62 4.48 32.83
CA ASP A 85 25.03 5.86 32.47
C ASP A 85 26.38 6.29 33.07
N THR A 86 27.05 7.21 32.37
CA THR A 86 27.80 8.34 32.99
C THR A 86 27.99 9.49 31.98
N ASN A 87 28.12 10.71 32.51
CA ASN A 87 28.38 11.94 31.76
C ASN A 87 29.89 12.20 31.61
N GLU A 88 30.31 13.01 30.63
CA GLU A 88 30.76 14.41 30.85
C GLU A 88 31.11 15.10 29.51
N ALA A 89 31.72 16.30 29.54
CA ALA A 89 31.61 17.29 28.47
C ALA A 89 32.93 17.92 27.96
N ASN A 90 32.79 18.66 26.84
CA ASN A 90 33.64 19.75 26.34
C ASN A 90 34.96 19.48 25.58
N THR A 91 35.18 20.34 24.55
CA THR A 91 36.48 20.85 24.01
C THR A 91 37.42 19.87 23.28
N VAL A 92 38.24 20.24 22.27
CA VAL A 92 38.25 21.40 21.31
C VAL A 92 39.04 21.02 20.02
N GLU A 93 39.02 21.92 19.04
CA GLU A 93 39.58 21.96 17.66
C GLU A 93 40.96 21.31 17.28
N THR A 94 41.25 21.39 15.96
CA THR A 94 42.52 21.12 15.20
C THR A 94 42.84 19.65 14.89
N ALA A 95 42.88 19.20 13.62
CA ALA A 95 43.90 19.37 12.54
C ALA A 95 45.08 18.37 12.70
N VAL A 96 45.77 17.83 11.68
CA VAL A 96 46.00 18.20 10.26
C VAL A 96 45.89 16.95 9.33
N ALA A 97 45.87 17.16 8.00
CA ALA A 97 45.77 16.13 6.95
C ALA A 97 46.98 15.16 6.83
N ASN A 98 46.75 13.99 6.20
CA ASN A 98 47.44 13.54 4.97
C ASN A 98 47.03 12.14 4.49
N ALA A 99 46.34 12.05 3.33
CA ALA A 99 46.36 10.89 2.41
C ALA A 99 45.64 11.24 1.09
N SER A 100 46.26 10.87 -0.05
CA SER A 100 45.75 11.02 -1.42
C SER A 100 45.80 9.62 -2.11
N PRO A 101 45.16 9.37 -3.27
CA PRO A 101 44.19 8.27 -3.32
C PRO A 101 44.52 7.13 -4.31
N PRO A 102 43.81 5.98 -4.21
CA PRO A 102 43.66 5.03 -5.30
C PRO A 102 42.41 5.34 -6.15
N SER A 103 42.65 5.44 -7.46
CA SER A 103 41.75 5.80 -8.56
C SER A 103 40.48 4.94 -8.76
N ALA A 104 39.58 5.49 -9.58
CA ALA A 104 38.61 4.76 -10.43
C ALA A 104 37.52 3.90 -9.74
N VAL A 105 36.53 4.58 -9.16
CA VAL A 105 35.16 4.03 -9.14
C VAL A 105 34.54 4.29 -10.51
N GLY A 106 34.14 3.24 -11.23
CA GLY A 106 33.43 3.39 -12.51
C GLY A 106 32.04 4.00 -12.30
N GLU A 107 31.69 5.01 -13.09
CA GLU A 107 30.35 5.60 -13.07
C GLU A 107 29.32 4.60 -13.63
N VAL A 108 28.49 4.04 -12.75
CA VAL A 108 27.26 3.36 -13.17
C VAL A 108 26.27 4.44 -13.58
N ALA A 109 26.37 4.86 -14.84
CA ALA A 109 25.42 5.76 -15.47
C ALA A 109 24.04 5.09 -15.50
N VAL A 110 23.05 5.70 -14.84
CA VAL A 110 21.65 5.34 -15.02
C VAL A 110 21.22 5.83 -16.41
N PRO A 111 20.74 4.97 -17.33
CA PRO A 111 20.32 5.40 -18.66
C PRO A 111 19.21 6.45 -18.57
N HIS A 112 19.50 7.64 -19.09
CA HIS A 112 18.60 8.79 -19.12
C HIS A 112 18.34 9.23 -20.58
N ASP A 113 18.01 8.28 -21.44
CA ASP A 113 17.46 8.54 -22.77
C ASP A 113 16.46 7.43 -23.16
N ASP A 114 15.17 7.77 -23.08
CA ASP A 114 14.12 7.23 -23.95
C ASP A 114 12.89 8.16 -23.88
N VAL A 115 12.59 8.86 -24.97
CA VAL A 115 11.57 9.93 -25.00
C VAL A 115 10.31 9.44 -25.69
N ILE A 116 9.34 8.95 -24.91
CA ILE A 116 8.05 8.52 -25.47
C ILE A 116 7.33 9.70 -26.14
N ALA A 117 7.10 9.57 -27.44
CA ALA A 117 6.64 10.66 -28.30
C ALA A 117 5.14 10.56 -28.62
N TYR A 118 4.29 10.92 -27.67
CA TYR A 118 2.85 11.04 -27.92
C TYR A 118 2.50 12.22 -28.85
N LYS A 119 1.48 12.03 -29.69
CA LYS A 119 0.86 13.07 -30.50
C LYS A 119 -0.59 13.27 -30.07
N SER A 120 -0.90 14.49 -29.63
CA SER A 120 -2.26 14.98 -29.43
C SER A 120 -3.06 14.96 -30.73
N LYS A 121 -4.39 14.87 -30.62
CA LYS A 121 -5.33 14.88 -31.76
C LYS A 121 -5.71 16.29 -32.22
N ASP A 122 -5.40 17.30 -31.41
CA ASP A 122 -5.76 18.70 -31.67
C ASP A 122 -4.72 19.41 -32.57
N GLY A 123 -3.73 18.66 -33.10
CA GLY A 123 -2.74 19.13 -34.07
C GLY A 123 -1.55 19.90 -33.49
N ASP A 124 -1.56 20.17 -32.19
CA ASP A 124 -0.58 20.97 -31.45
C ASP A 124 0.72 20.19 -31.09
N GLY A 125 0.62 18.86 -30.96
CA GLY A 125 1.78 18.00 -30.67
C GLY A 125 2.37 18.17 -29.26
N PHE A 126 1.58 18.68 -28.31
CA PHE A 126 2.01 18.92 -26.94
C PHE A 126 2.53 17.65 -26.24
N LYS A 127 3.63 17.78 -25.50
CA LYS A 127 4.20 16.76 -24.62
C LYS A 127 4.40 17.37 -23.23
N ARG A 128 4.20 16.58 -22.17
CA ARG A 128 4.53 17.02 -20.82
C ARG A 128 6.04 17.30 -20.69
N PRO A 129 6.44 18.42 -20.03
CA PRO A 129 7.83 18.67 -19.74
C PRO A 129 8.37 17.59 -18.80
N VAL A 130 9.50 16.97 -19.19
CA VAL A 130 10.19 15.98 -18.36
C VAL A 130 10.89 16.68 -17.20
N TYR A 131 10.69 16.21 -15.96
CA TYR A 131 11.39 16.73 -14.80
C TYR A 131 12.91 16.58 -14.94
N ARG A 132 13.65 17.69 -14.79
CA ARG A 132 15.12 17.73 -14.83
C ARG A 132 15.66 18.34 -13.53
N PRO A 133 16.20 17.54 -12.60
CA PRO A 133 16.61 18.03 -11.28
C PRO A 133 17.78 19.04 -11.38
N THR A 134 17.57 20.25 -10.85
CA THR A 134 18.59 21.31 -10.83
C THR A 134 19.74 21.02 -9.87
N ALA A 135 20.80 21.83 -9.88
CA ALA A 135 21.95 21.65 -9.00
C ALA A 135 21.56 21.62 -7.50
N ARG A 136 20.56 22.42 -7.10
CA ARG A 136 19.98 22.40 -5.74
C ARG A 136 19.26 21.08 -5.47
N ALA A 137 18.49 20.56 -6.42
CA ALA A 137 17.82 19.25 -6.32
C ALA A 137 18.83 18.13 -6.11
N LYS A 138 19.83 18.03 -7.00
CA LYS A 138 20.91 17.04 -6.93
C LYS A 138 21.69 17.11 -5.62
N GLN A 139 21.89 18.30 -5.05
CA GLN A 139 22.57 18.46 -3.77
C GLN A 139 21.70 18.06 -2.56
N ILE A 140 20.39 18.31 -2.57
CA ILE A 140 19.48 17.80 -1.52
C ILE A 140 19.32 16.28 -1.65
N TRP A 141 19.25 15.75 -2.87
CA TRP A 141 19.13 14.31 -3.14
C TRP A 141 20.31 13.48 -2.62
N LYS A 142 21.52 14.05 -2.48
CA LYS A 142 22.63 13.39 -1.77
C LYS A 142 22.26 13.05 -0.32
N GLY A 143 21.47 13.88 0.35
CA GLY A 143 20.93 13.61 1.67
C GLY A 143 19.86 12.51 1.67
N ALA A 144 19.03 12.42 0.62
CA ALA A 144 18.10 11.31 0.43
C ALA A 144 18.84 9.98 0.21
N ASN A 145 19.88 9.97 -0.63
CA ASN A 145 20.75 8.81 -0.83
C ASN A 145 21.47 8.39 0.47
N GLN A 146 21.98 9.34 1.26
CA GLN A 146 22.59 9.06 2.57
C GLN A 146 21.57 8.46 3.56
N LEU A 147 20.36 9.00 3.60
CA LEU A 147 19.22 8.45 4.35
C LEU A 147 18.85 7.04 3.87
N GLY A 148 19.19 6.66 2.64
CA GLY A 148 18.79 5.38 2.04
C GLY A 148 17.34 5.40 1.52
N ALA A 149 16.83 6.60 1.20
CA ALA A 149 15.51 6.80 0.63
C ALA A 149 15.46 6.22 -0.80
N PRO A 150 14.65 5.18 -1.08
CA PRO A 150 14.56 4.60 -2.42
C PRO A 150 13.76 5.45 -3.42
N GLY A 151 13.05 6.48 -2.95
CA GLY A 151 11.92 7.07 -3.68
C GLY A 151 10.62 6.32 -3.34
N GLY A 152 9.46 6.97 -3.50
CA GLY A 152 8.19 6.44 -3.00
C GLY A 152 7.26 5.96 -4.10
N PHE A 153 6.53 4.87 -3.82
CA PHE A 153 5.39 4.49 -4.64
C PHE A 153 4.29 5.56 -4.53
N PHE A 154 3.94 6.17 -5.66
CA PHE A 154 2.86 7.14 -5.79
C PHE A 154 1.65 6.43 -6.40
N GLN A 155 0.65 6.11 -5.59
CA GLN A 155 -0.58 5.47 -6.04
C GLN A 155 -1.53 6.52 -6.62
N ASN A 156 -1.60 6.60 -7.95
CA ASN A 156 -2.58 7.40 -8.67
C ASN A 156 -3.67 6.47 -9.24
N PRO A 157 -4.77 6.20 -8.50
CA PRO A 157 -5.79 5.25 -8.94
C PRO A 157 -6.60 5.79 -10.12
N CYS A 158 -7.17 4.86 -10.89
CA CYS A 158 -8.14 5.19 -11.92
C CYS A 158 -9.50 5.54 -11.31
N LEU A 159 -10.16 6.58 -11.83
CA LEU A 159 -11.50 7.03 -11.42
C LEU A 159 -12.56 6.84 -12.50
N ALA A 160 -12.16 6.67 -13.76
CA ALA A 160 -13.05 6.31 -14.85
C ALA A 160 -12.30 5.50 -15.90
N TYR A 161 -12.96 4.49 -16.46
CA TYR A 161 -12.45 3.67 -17.56
C TYR A 161 -13.23 3.98 -18.84
N ASP A 162 -12.57 3.88 -19.99
CA ASP A 162 -13.21 3.81 -21.31
C ASP A 162 -12.77 2.54 -22.06
N SER A 163 -13.19 2.41 -23.32
CA SER A 163 -12.91 1.22 -24.14
C SER A 163 -11.43 0.98 -24.50
N ALA A 164 -10.52 1.85 -24.07
CA ALA A 164 -9.08 1.70 -24.25
C ALA A 164 -8.27 1.69 -22.93
N GLY A 165 -8.94 1.69 -21.77
CA GLY A 165 -8.30 1.58 -20.46
C GLY A 165 -8.70 2.70 -19.50
N CYS A 166 -7.75 3.18 -18.68
CA CYS A 166 -8.03 4.22 -17.70
C CYS A 166 -8.16 5.60 -18.37
N SER A 167 -9.38 6.14 -18.42
CA SER A 167 -9.71 7.40 -19.10
C SER A 167 -9.61 8.64 -18.20
N ARG A 168 -9.62 8.46 -16.87
CA ARG A 168 -9.31 9.51 -15.88
C ARG A 168 -8.66 8.94 -14.62
N THR A 169 -7.53 9.50 -14.20
CA THR A 169 -6.86 9.23 -12.91
C THR A 169 -7.25 10.24 -11.82
N ALA A 170 -6.93 9.94 -10.55
CA ALA A 170 -7.20 10.85 -9.43
C ALA A 170 -6.40 12.17 -9.48
N MET A 171 -5.26 12.20 -10.18
CA MET A 171 -4.41 13.38 -10.32
C MET A 171 -4.66 14.20 -11.60
N ASP A 172 -5.53 13.74 -12.51
CA ASP A 172 -5.65 14.34 -13.86
C ASP A 172 -6.11 15.79 -13.85
N ASP A 173 -6.95 16.21 -12.89
CA ASP A 173 -7.42 17.60 -12.80
C ASP A 173 -6.29 18.56 -12.39
N PHE A 174 -5.43 18.15 -11.45
CA PHE A 174 -4.21 18.88 -11.14
C PHE A 174 -3.21 18.86 -12.30
N TYR A 175 -2.98 17.69 -12.91
CA TYR A 175 -2.00 17.55 -13.99
C TYR A 175 -2.43 18.32 -15.25
N ARG A 176 -3.73 18.40 -15.55
CA ARG A 176 -4.30 19.29 -16.56
C ARG A 176 -4.01 20.76 -16.24
N ALA A 177 -4.19 21.21 -15.00
CA ALA A 177 -3.85 22.58 -14.62
C ALA A 177 -2.34 22.87 -14.77
N LEU A 178 -1.46 21.89 -14.50
CA LEU A 178 -0.02 22.00 -14.79
C LEU A 178 0.26 22.08 -16.30
N ASP A 179 -0.43 21.30 -17.12
CA ASP A 179 -0.31 21.33 -18.59
C ASP A 179 -0.69 22.72 -19.14
N GLU A 180 -1.82 23.28 -18.69
CA GLU A 180 -2.31 24.61 -19.12
C GLU A 180 -1.39 25.75 -18.67
N VAL A 181 -0.85 25.67 -17.45
CA VAL A 181 0.18 26.59 -16.95
C VAL A 181 1.46 26.48 -17.77
N HIS A 182 1.91 25.26 -18.12
CA HIS A 182 3.11 25.06 -18.94
C HIS A 182 2.94 25.60 -20.36
N GLN A 183 1.75 25.44 -20.95
CA GLN A 183 1.35 26.06 -22.21
C GLN A 183 1.18 27.59 -22.11
N LYS A 184 1.27 28.18 -20.91
CA LYS A 184 1.07 29.61 -20.63
C LYS A 184 -0.28 30.13 -21.12
N ARG A 185 -1.34 29.30 -21.04
CA ARG A 185 -2.71 29.71 -21.39
C ARG A 185 -3.08 30.95 -20.56
N PRO A 186 -3.64 32.03 -21.15
CA PRO A 186 -4.01 33.23 -20.40
C PRO A 186 -4.92 32.91 -19.21
N GLY A 187 -4.56 33.38 -18.02
CA GLY A 187 -5.29 33.11 -16.77
C GLY A 187 -5.11 31.72 -16.16
N ALA A 188 -4.42 30.77 -16.80
CA ALA A 188 -4.27 29.42 -16.26
C ALA A 188 -3.42 29.41 -14.98
N ARG A 189 -3.96 28.81 -13.92
CA ARG A 189 -3.37 28.74 -12.58
C ARG A 189 -3.44 27.30 -12.08
N ALA A 190 -2.39 26.84 -11.42
CA ALA A 190 -2.40 25.58 -10.68
C ALA A 190 -2.35 25.88 -9.17
N GLY A 191 -3.51 25.81 -8.52
CA GLY A 191 -3.68 25.97 -7.08
C GLY A 191 -3.39 24.68 -6.32
N VAL A 192 -2.53 24.73 -5.32
CA VAL A 192 -2.27 23.63 -4.38
C VAL A 192 -2.57 24.09 -2.96
N VAL A 193 -3.34 23.33 -2.19
CA VAL A 193 -3.58 23.56 -0.76
C VAL A 193 -3.10 22.34 0.03
N ALA A 194 -2.12 22.51 0.91
CA ALA A 194 -1.53 21.45 1.70
C ALA A 194 -1.89 21.58 3.19
N LEU A 195 -2.75 20.68 3.68
CA LEU A 195 -3.18 20.60 5.08
C LEU A 195 -2.32 19.59 5.84
N GLY A 196 -2.01 19.86 7.10
CA GLY A 196 -1.35 18.87 7.95
C GLY A 196 -0.90 19.35 9.33
N ASN A 197 -0.02 18.56 9.94
CA ASN A 197 0.45 18.81 11.30
C ASN A 197 1.68 19.74 11.37
N SER A 198 2.48 19.64 12.43
CA SER A 198 3.72 20.39 12.64
C SER A 198 4.76 20.23 11.53
N LEU A 199 4.76 19.13 10.78
CA LEU A 199 5.66 18.91 9.64
C LEU A 199 5.36 19.89 8.49
N ILE A 200 4.07 20.05 8.17
CA ILE A 200 3.58 21.08 7.22
C ILE A 200 3.76 22.49 7.83
N ALA A 201 3.50 22.66 9.14
CA ALA A 201 3.64 23.95 9.82
C ALA A 201 5.09 24.47 9.85
N SER A 202 6.08 23.57 9.72
CA SER A 202 7.49 23.95 9.58
C SER A 202 7.81 24.63 8.24
N ASP A 203 6.95 24.40 7.24
CA ASP A 203 7.09 24.70 5.82
C ASP A 203 8.35 24.12 5.14
N HIS A 204 9.13 23.25 5.78
CA HIS A 204 10.34 22.68 5.15
C HIS A 204 10.03 21.70 4.00
N ILE A 205 9.06 20.80 4.20
CA ILE A 205 8.62 19.87 3.15
C ILE A 205 7.95 20.65 2.01
N THR A 206 7.02 21.55 2.36
CA THR A 206 6.22 22.32 1.40
C THR A 206 6.99 23.41 0.68
N ASP A 207 8.04 24.02 1.26
CA ASP A 207 8.91 24.96 0.52
C ASP A 207 9.66 24.27 -0.61
N ILE A 208 10.13 23.03 -0.43
CA ILE A 208 10.79 22.29 -1.50
C ILE A 208 9.80 21.82 -2.57
N VAL A 209 8.62 21.29 -2.20
CA VAL A 209 7.57 20.93 -3.17
C VAL A 209 7.10 22.15 -3.96
N ARG A 210 6.81 23.26 -3.28
CA ARG A 210 6.49 24.55 -3.90
C ARG A 210 7.60 25.04 -4.82
N PHE A 211 8.86 25.00 -4.37
CA PHE A 211 10.02 25.43 -5.17
C PHE A 211 10.19 24.59 -6.44
N ARG A 212 10.00 23.27 -6.36
CA ARG A 212 10.09 22.36 -7.52
C ARG A 212 8.98 22.61 -8.54
N LEU A 213 7.76 22.86 -8.06
CA LEU A 213 6.64 23.23 -8.91
C LEU A 213 6.87 24.62 -9.55
N THR A 214 7.29 25.65 -8.81
CA THR A 214 7.55 26.98 -9.39
C THR A 214 8.80 27.05 -10.28
N GLU A 215 9.81 26.21 -10.04
CA GLU A 215 11.00 26.04 -10.89
C GLU A 215 10.65 25.47 -12.28
N MET A 216 9.56 24.69 -12.37
CA MET A 216 9.12 24.00 -13.59
C MET A 216 7.94 24.67 -14.31
N PHE A 217 7.06 25.35 -13.56
CA PHE A 217 5.79 25.90 -14.04
C PHE A 217 5.61 27.42 -13.78
N GLY A 218 6.52 28.07 -13.05
CA GLY A 218 6.41 29.49 -12.67
C GLY A 218 5.57 29.74 -11.42
N GLU A 219 5.54 30.99 -10.94
CA GLU A 219 4.83 31.43 -9.73
C GLU A 219 3.70 32.40 -10.12
N SER A 220 2.44 32.04 -9.88
CA SER A 220 1.26 32.92 -10.08
C SER A 220 0.84 33.65 -8.80
N GLY A 221 1.74 33.68 -7.81
CA GLY A 221 1.53 34.32 -6.51
C GLY A 221 2.23 33.55 -5.41
N GLN A 222 2.53 34.21 -4.30
CA GLN A 222 2.93 33.51 -3.10
C GLN A 222 1.77 32.64 -2.58
N GLY A 223 0.51 33.08 -2.69
CA GLY A 223 -0.63 32.41 -2.06
C GLY A 223 -0.78 32.81 -0.58
N PHE A 224 -1.40 31.97 0.24
CA PHE A 224 -1.76 32.26 1.64
C PHE A 224 -0.56 32.38 2.59
N LEU A 225 -0.53 33.47 3.35
CA LEU A 225 0.50 33.85 4.32
C LEU A 225 -0.16 34.20 5.66
N LEU A 226 0.33 33.59 6.74
CA LEU A 226 -0.11 33.91 8.11
C LEU A 226 0.27 35.34 8.50
N VAL A 227 -0.44 35.94 9.46
CA VAL A 227 -0.06 37.23 10.08
C VAL A 227 1.34 37.16 10.71
N ASP A 228 1.63 36.09 11.45
CA ASP A 228 2.99 35.68 11.88
C ASP A 228 3.02 34.16 12.13
N ARG A 229 4.20 33.59 12.42
CA ARG A 229 4.40 32.18 12.76
C ARG A 229 3.61 31.79 14.01
N LEU A 230 3.13 30.55 14.00
CA LEU A 230 2.40 29.92 15.11
C LEU A 230 3.27 29.67 16.37
N GLY A 231 4.57 29.95 16.29
CA GLY A 231 5.52 29.84 17.41
C GLY A 231 6.72 30.75 17.22
N LYS A 232 7.33 31.19 18.33
CA LYS A 232 8.39 32.22 18.34
C LYS A 232 9.70 31.79 17.67
N ILE A 233 9.99 30.49 17.59
CA ILE A 233 11.30 29.97 17.16
C ILE A 233 11.17 29.01 15.96
N ALA A 234 10.23 28.07 15.98
CA ALA A 234 10.06 27.05 14.94
C ALA A 234 9.49 27.59 13.61
N GLY A 235 9.73 26.83 12.52
CA GLY A 235 9.16 27.05 11.19
C GLY A 235 9.79 28.20 10.38
N ARG A 236 9.77 28.05 9.05
CA ARG A 236 10.25 29.07 8.10
C ARG A 236 9.37 30.32 8.15
N ARG A 237 9.98 31.51 8.00
CA ARG A 237 9.25 32.77 7.73
C ARG A 237 8.82 32.94 6.27
N ALA A 238 9.04 31.94 5.42
CA ALA A 238 8.67 32.00 4.00
C ALA A 238 7.16 32.18 3.76
N ARG A 239 6.32 31.76 4.73
CA ARG A 239 4.85 31.76 4.64
C ARG A 239 4.15 32.64 5.68
N THR A 240 4.85 33.64 6.22
CA THR A 240 4.27 34.53 7.24
C THR A 240 4.62 35.98 6.98
N GLY A 241 3.82 36.87 7.54
CA GLY A 241 4.21 38.24 7.77
C GLY A 241 5.26 38.36 8.89
N TYR A 242 5.64 39.59 9.15
CA TYR A 242 6.43 40.02 10.29
C TYR A 242 5.54 40.92 11.13
N SER A 243 5.03 40.41 12.25
CA SER A 243 4.16 41.16 13.15
C SER A 243 4.93 42.00 14.16
N SER A 244 4.29 43.05 14.66
CA SER A 244 4.75 43.84 15.80
C SER A 244 3.56 44.45 16.54
N GLY A 245 3.68 44.62 17.85
CA GLY A 245 2.53 44.86 18.74
C GLY A 245 1.92 43.54 19.22
N ASP A 246 0.88 43.63 20.05
CA ASP A 246 0.36 42.47 20.79
C ASP A 246 -0.61 41.65 19.94
N TRP A 247 -0.07 40.67 19.21
CA TRP A 247 -0.86 39.64 18.54
C TRP A 247 -0.92 38.35 19.36
N LEU A 248 -2.13 37.88 19.66
CA LEU A 248 -2.41 36.57 20.26
C LEU A 248 -2.70 35.55 19.15
N VAL A 249 -2.28 34.29 19.31
CA VAL A 249 -2.48 33.22 18.33
C VAL A 249 -3.36 32.13 18.92
N HIS A 250 -4.51 31.90 18.30
CA HIS A 250 -5.48 30.88 18.67
C HIS A 250 -5.52 29.82 17.57
N THR A 251 -5.69 28.53 17.92
CA THR A 251 -5.74 27.44 16.93
C THR A 251 -6.75 26.36 17.33
N ILE A 252 -7.13 25.55 16.34
CA ILE A 252 -8.04 24.38 16.44
C ILE A 252 -7.62 23.28 17.44
N ILE A 253 -6.44 23.41 18.05
CA ILE A 253 -5.88 22.45 19.00
C ILE A 253 -6.51 22.59 20.40
N LYS A 254 -7.01 23.78 20.77
CA LYS A 254 -7.80 23.95 22.00
C LYS A 254 -9.10 23.15 21.91
N GLU A 255 -9.46 22.41 22.96
CA GLU A 255 -10.70 21.61 22.99
C GLU A 255 -11.94 22.45 23.23
N LYS A 256 -11.77 23.54 23.99
CA LYS A 256 -12.73 24.63 24.14
C LYS A 256 -12.03 25.90 23.63
N PRO A 257 -12.01 26.16 22.31
CA PRO A 257 -11.40 27.37 21.79
C PRO A 257 -12.20 28.61 22.21
N GLU A 258 -11.55 29.76 22.40
CA GLU A 258 -12.27 31.02 22.66
C GLU A 258 -13.15 31.42 21.46
N TYR A 259 -12.77 31.00 20.24
CA TYR A 259 -13.47 31.27 19.00
C TYR A 259 -13.99 29.97 18.34
N PRO A 260 -15.31 29.73 18.28
CA PRO A 260 -15.88 28.53 17.67
C PRO A 260 -15.93 28.57 16.13
N HIS A 261 -15.26 29.53 15.49
CA HIS A 261 -15.33 29.82 14.05
C HIS A 261 -13.96 29.79 13.34
N PHE A 262 -13.11 28.81 13.66
CA PHE A 262 -11.99 28.48 12.76
C PHE A 262 -12.52 27.93 11.44
N GLY A 263 -12.03 28.47 10.32
CA GLY A 263 -12.28 27.92 8.98
C GLY A 263 -11.20 26.94 8.52
N LEU A 264 -10.88 26.98 7.24
CA LEU A 264 -9.84 26.17 6.59
C LEU A 264 -8.48 26.29 7.29
N PHE A 265 -8.07 27.53 7.61
CA PHE A 265 -6.72 27.81 8.05
C PHE A 265 -6.40 27.30 9.46
N GLY A 266 -7.43 27.01 10.28
CA GLY A 266 -7.26 26.44 11.62
C GLY A 266 -6.59 27.36 12.66
N VAL A 267 -6.44 28.64 12.34
CA VAL A 267 -5.74 29.67 13.11
C VAL A 267 -6.51 31.00 13.09
N HIS A 268 -6.38 31.77 14.17
CA HIS A 268 -6.83 33.15 14.31
C HIS A 268 -5.72 33.95 14.99
N HIS A 269 -5.29 35.07 14.38
CA HIS A 269 -4.42 36.05 15.03
C HIS A 269 -5.28 37.23 15.49
N GLU A 270 -5.34 37.46 16.81
CA GLU A 270 -6.14 38.53 17.45
C GLU A 270 -5.24 39.66 17.95
N THR A 271 -5.63 40.92 17.75
CA THR A 271 -4.94 42.08 18.35
C THR A 271 -5.39 42.33 19.79
N HIS A 272 -4.46 42.54 20.72
CA HIS A 272 -4.78 42.98 22.09
C HIS A 272 -4.64 44.49 22.28
N SER A 273 -3.93 45.19 21.39
CA SER A 273 -3.65 46.63 21.45
C SER A 273 -3.78 47.31 20.06
N PRO A 274 -4.13 48.61 20.00
CA PRO A 274 -4.09 49.38 18.75
C PRO A 274 -2.66 49.58 18.25
N ASN A 275 -2.50 49.81 16.95
CA ASN A 275 -1.21 49.85 16.22
C ASN A 275 -0.49 48.49 16.14
N ALA A 276 -1.11 47.40 16.61
CA ALA A 276 -0.69 46.06 16.25
C ALA A 276 -0.78 45.89 14.73
N GLN A 277 0.33 45.48 14.12
CA GLN A 277 0.52 45.49 12.67
C GLN A 277 1.27 44.23 12.20
N THR A 278 1.16 43.92 10.91
CA THR A 278 2.03 42.95 10.24
C THR A 278 2.42 43.43 8.84
N ALA A 279 3.52 42.89 8.32
CA ALA A 279 4.05 43.18 6.99
C ALA A 279 4.44 41.91 6.22
N TRP A 280 3.99 41.80 4.98
CA TRP A 280 4.39 40.76 4.02
C TRP A 280 5.25 41.37 2.91
N ARG A 281 6.19 40.59 2.35
CA ARG A 281 7.04 41.02 1.23
C ARG A 281 6.38 40.67 -0.10
N LEU A 282 6.24 41.68 -0.96
CA LEU A 282 5.74 41.53 -2.32
C LEU A 282 6.87 41.17 -3.30
N ARG A 283 6.47 40.50 -4.38
CA ARG A 283 7.27 39.97 -5.49
C ARG A 283 6.54 40.19 -6.83
N GLY A 284 5.76 41.26 -6.92
CA GLY A 284 4.91 41.58 -8.08
C GLY A 284 3.49 41.00 -8.01
N GLU A 285 2.98 40.63 -6.83
CA GLU A 285 1.56 40.35 -6.63
C GLU A 285 0.70 41.60 -6.81
N THR A 286 -0.43 41.43 -7.49
CA THR A 286 -1.34 42.50 -7.91
C THR A 286 -2.69 42.45 -7.19
N LEU A 287 -2.97 41.36 -6.48
CA LEU A 287 -4.19 41.17 -5.70
C LEU A 287 -3.83 40.59 -4.33
N ALA A 288 -4.47 41.12 -3.28
CA ALA A 288 -4.38 40.65 -1.92
C ALA A 288 -5.77 40.30 -1.37
N GLU A 289 -5.98 39.03 -1.04
CA GLU A 289 -7.21 38.49 -0.44
C GLU A 289 -7.00 38.38 1.08
N VAL A 290 -7.59 39.27 1.88
CA VAL A 290 -7.47 39.21 3.35
C VAL A 290 -8.56 38.31 3.92
N PHE A 291 -8.18 37.32 4.73
CA PHE A 291 -9.08 36.40 5.41
C PHE A 291 -9.19 36.79 6.88
N TRP A 292 -10.41 37.10 7.34
CA TRP A 292 -10.65 37.68 8.66
C TRP A 292 -11.99 37.29 9.27
N LEU A 293 -12.15 37.54 10.58
CA LEU A 293 -13.35 37.20 11.35
C LEU A 293 -14.08 38.46 11.83
N ASP A 294 -15.31 38.62 11.36
CA ASP A 294 -16.23 39.72 11.65
C ASP A 294 -17.08 39.38 12.88
N HIS A 295 -17.10 40.23 13.91
CA HIS A 295 -17.81 39.92 15.16
C HIS A 295 -18.15 41.15 16.02
N PRO A 296 -19.15 41.10 16.92
CA PRO A 296 -19.66 42.29 17.61
C PRO A 296 -18.68 43.05 18.51
N GLN A 297 -17.50 42.51 18.80
CA GLN A 297 -16.46 43.16 19.62
C GLN A 297 -15.20 43.54 18.83
N GLY A 298 -15.19 43.34 17.51
CA GLY A 298 -14.01 43.58 16.68
C GLY A 298 -13.69 45.06 16.50
N GLY A 299 -12.44 45.35 16.17
CA GLY A 299 -11.97 46.71 15.90
C GLY A 299 -12.19 47.16 14.45
N SER A 300 -11.27 48.01 13.98
CA SER A 300 -11.08 48.29 12.56
C SER A 300 -9.60 48.18 12.21
N PHE A 301 -9.31 47.93 10.94
CA PHE A 301 -7.95 47.83 10.43
C PHE A 301 -7.90 48.30 8.97
N TYR A 302 -6.72 48.68 8.50
CA TYR A 302 -6.51 49.08 7.12
C TYR A 302 -5.29 48.39 6.51
N LEU A 303 -5.24 48.37 5.18
CA LEU A 303 -4.11 47.89 4.42
C LEU A 303 -3.43 49.03 3.66
N GLU A 304 -2.11 48.93 3.53
CA GLU A 304 -1.28 49.81 2.71
C GLU A 304 -0.20 49.03 1.94
N ALA A 305 0.11 49.48 0.73
CA ALA A 305 1.23 49.01 -0.07
C ALA A 305 2.31 50.09 -0.12
N ASP A 306 3.50 49.82 0.44
CA ASP A 306 4.61 50.78 0.60
C ASP A 306 4.21 52.16 1.16
N GLY A 307 3.18 52.21 2.02
CA GLY A 307 2.64 53.43 2.63
C GLY A 307 1.48 54.10 1.87
N LYS A 308 1.12 53.59 0.69
CA LYS A 308 -0.13 53.96 0.00
C LYS A 308 -1.30 53.16 0.59
N PHE A 309 -2.22 53.84 1.28
CA PHE A 309 -3.49 53.27 1.75
C PHE A 309 -4.27 52.62 0.60
N LEU A 310 -4.72 51.38 0.81
CA LEU A 310 -5.54 50.61 -0.14
C LEU A 310 -7.03 50.60 0.27
N GLY A 311 -7.31 50.52 1.57
CA GLY A 311 -8.67 50.50 2.10
C GLY A 311 -8.73 50.10 3.57
N ARG A 312 -9.91 50.31 4.19
CA ARG A 312 -10.19 50.08 5.61
C ARG A 312 -11.36 49.12 5.79
N ILE A 313 -11.22 48.20 6.74
CA ILE A 313 -12.24 47.23 7.16
C ILE A 313 -12.70 47.57 8.58
N GLN A 314 -14.01 47.51 8.81
CA GLN A 314 -14.62 47.45 10.14
C GLN A 314 -15.04 46.00 10.39
N SER A 315 -14.61 45.42 11.50
CA SER A 315 -14.86 44.00 11.81
C SER A 315 -15.82 43.80 12.98
N ASN A 316 -16.76 44.73 13.15
CA ASN A 316 -17.59 44.92 14.33
C ASN A 316 -19.08 44.54 14.12
N HIS A 317 -19.42 43.68 13.14
CA HIS A 317 -20.82 43.47 12.76
C HIS A 317 -21.64 42.83 13.91
N PRO A 318 -22.80 43.41 14.30
CA PRO A 318 -23.55 42.97 15.49
C PRO A 318 -24.17 41.56 15.47
N SER A 319 -24.10 40.79 14.38
CA SER A 319 -24.84 39.52 14.22
C SER A 319 -23.99 38.26 14.48
N GLY A 320 -23.06 38.34 15.43
CA GLY A 320 -22.15 37.23 15.77
C GLY A 320 -21.01 37.02 14.77
N PHE A 321 -20.22 35.97 15.01
CA PHE A 321 -18.99 35.67 14.26
C PHE A 321 -19.27 35.22 12.82
N ARG A 322 -18.59 35.84 11.84
CA ARG A 322 -18.59 35.42 10.43
C ARG A 322 -17.19 35.43 9.85
N SER A 323 -16.81 34.39 9.12
CA SER A 323 -15.62 34.46 8.27
C SER A 323 -15.92 35.37 7.08
N ARG A 324 -14.98 36.25 6.75
CA ARG A 324 -15.03 37.21 5.64
C ARG A 324 -13.75 37.13 4.83
N ILE A 325 -13.87 37.50 3.56
CA ILE A 325 -12.76 37.70 2.64
C ILE A 325 -12.89 39.14 2.14
N SER A 326 -11.78 39.82 1.89
CA SER A 326 -11.78 41.17 1.33
C SER A 326 -10.59 41.36 0.41
N GLU A 327 -10.86 41.76 -0.82
CA GLU A 327 -9.89 41.89 -1.90
C GLU A 327 -9.38 43.33 -2.01
N PHE A 328 -8.08 43.47 -2.27
CA PHE A 328 -7.41 44.74 -2.49
C PHE A 328 -6.49 44.65 -3.71
N GLU A 329 -6.62 45.58 -4.64
CA GLU A 329 -5.64 45.78 -5.71
C GLU A 329 -4.31 46.26 -5.11
N VAL A 330 -3.21 45.63 -5.53
CA VAL A 330 -1.86 45.95 -5.09
C VAL A 330 -1.07 46.48 -6.29
N PRO A 331 -0.37 47.64 -6.18
CA PRO A 331 0.51 48.11 -7.24
C PRO A 331 1.60 47.07 -7.56
N SER A 332 1.77 46.71 -8.82
CA SER A 332 2.70 45.65 -9.26
C SER A 332 4.17 45.96 -8.98
N ASP A 333 4.49 47.25 -8.80
CA ASP A 333 5.80 47.77 -8.40
C ASP A 333 5.99 47.81 -6.87
N ALA A 334 4.98 47.57 -6.05
CA ALA A 334 5.11 47.56 -4.61
C ALA A 334 5.98 46.38 -4.09
N LYS A 335 6.58 46.57 -2.92
CA LYS A 335 7.56 45.67 -2.29
C LYS A 335 7.14 45.20 -0.90
N LYS A 336 6.23 45.91 -0.23
CA LYS A 336 5.70 45.57 1.10
C LYS A 336 4.19 45.83 1.18
N LEU A 337 3.42 44.79 1.49
CA LEU A 337 2.03 44.93 1.95
C LEU A 337 2.03 44.99 3.47
N ARG A 338 1.24 45.89 4.06
CA ARG A 338 1.07 46.02 5.51
C ARG A 338 -0.41 46.02 5.88
N LEU A 339 -0.72 45.41 7.01
CA LEU A 339 -2.01 45.49 7.70
C LEU A 339 -1.76 46.12 9.06
N ILE A 340 -2.54 47.16 9.40
CA ILE A 340 -2.44 47.89 10.66
C ILE A 340 -3.81 47.91 11.32
N ALA A 341 -3.90 47.40 12.55
CA ALA A 341 -5.11 47.45 13.35
C ALA A 341 -5.18 48.76 14.15
N GLU A 342 -6.34 49.41 14.10
CA GLU A 342 -6.63 50.67 14.80
C GLU A 342 -7.26 50.42 16.19
N GLY A 343 -7.46 49.15 16.55
CA GLY A 343 -8.04 48.73 17.83
C GLY A 343 -7.69 47.28 18.17
N ALA A 344 -8.06 46.89 19.40
CA ALA A 344 -8.02 45.50 19.84
C ALA A 344 -9.12 44.65 19.17
N LYS A 345 -9.05 43.34 19.36
CA LYS A 345 -10.00 42.31 18.91
C LYS A 345 -10.21 42.25 17.38
N VAL A 346 -9.30 42.82 16.61
CA VAL A 346 -9.21 42.56 15.17
C VAL A 346 -8.67 41.13 15.00
N ILE A 347 -9.43 40.27 14.32
CA ILE A 347 -9.10 38.86 14.13
C ILE A 347 -8.86 38.60 12.64
N VAL A 348 -7.66 38.13 12.30
CA VAL A 348 -7.20 37.88 10.92
C VAL A 348 -6.57 36.48 10.86
N ASP A 349 -7.00 35.66 9.90
CA ASP A 349 -6.44 34.33 9.62
C ASP A 349 -5.09 34.50 8.86
N GLY A 350 -5.08 35.40 7.89
CA GLY A 350 -3.93 35.71 7.02
C GLY A 350 -4.31 36.49 5.77
N VAL A 351 -3.41 36.52 4.78
CA VAL A 351 -3.65 37.10 3.45
C VAL A 351 -3.17 36.14 2.36
N ALA A 352 -3.91 35.98 1.27
CA ALA A 352 -3.39 35.36 0.06
C ALA A 352 -2.96 36.41 -0.97
N LEU A 353 -1.79 36.22 -1.59
CA LEU A 353 -1.23 37.15 -2.57
C LEU A 353 -1.07 36.48 -3.93
N SER A 354 -1.66 37.06 -4.97
CA SER A 354 -1.73 36.49 -6.33
C SER A 354 -1.27 37.48 -7.43
N LYS A 355 -0.85 36.92 -8.57
CA LYS A 355 -0.34 37.63 -9.75
C LYS A 355 -1.23 37.31 -10.94
N ASN A 356 -1.52 38.29 -11.79
CA ASN A 356 -2.20 38.05 -13.06
C ASN A 356 -1.24 37.49 -14.13
N GLN A 357 -0.71 36.28 -13.90
CA GLN A 357 0.15 35.55 -14.84
C GLN A 357 0.04 34.03 -14.61
N PRO A 358 0.30 33.19 -15.63
CA PRO A 358 0.30 31.74 -15.45
C PRO A 358 1.37 31.25 -14.46
N GLY A 359 1.04 30.23 -13.68
CA GLY A 359 1.95 29.64 -12.69
C GLY A 359 1.26 28.89 -11.56
N ILE A 360 2.08 28.49 -10.58
CA ILE A 360 1.65 27.83 -9.33
C ILE A 360 1.30 28.86 -8.25
N THR A 361 0.21 28.63 -7.52
CA THR A 361 0.05 29.14 -6.14
C THR A 361 -0.01 27.95 -5.19
N PHE A 362 0.72 27.97 -4.09
CA PHE A 362 0.79 26.85 -3.15
C PHE A 362 0.58 27.35 -1.72
N ASP A 363 -0.45 26.86 -1.04
CA ASP A 363 -0.88 27.30 0.29
C ASP A 363 -0.53 26.26 1.36
N THR A 364 0.26 26.67 2.35
CA THR A 364 0.76 25.80 3.42
C THR A 364 -0.08 25.98 4.69
N ILE A 365 -0.94 25.02 4.99
CA ILE A 365 -1.94 25.08 6.07
C ILE A 365 -1.64 24.02 7.13
N GLY A 366 -0.47 24.16 7.76
CA GLY A 366 -0.02 23.26 8.82
C GLY A 366 -0.31 23.81 10.21
N ILE A 367 -1.03 23.06 11.05
CA ILE A 367 -1.24 23.39 12.46
C ILE A 367 -0.49 22.36 13.34
N PRO A 368 0.45 22.78 14.21
CA PRO A 368 1.15 21.89 15.13
C PRO A 368 0.19 21.02 15.96
N ALA A 369 0.54 19.75 16.18
CA ALA A 369 -0.31 18.77 16.87
C ALA A 369 -1.71 18.49 16.25
N ALA A 370 -1.98 18.94 15.01
CA ALA A 370 -3.24 18.59 14.33
C ALA A 370 -3.34 17.10 14.00
N THR A 371 -4.59 16.61 13.99
CA THR A 371 -5.02 15.28 13.56
C THR A 371 -6.22 15.44 12.63
N ALA A 372 -6.65 14.36 11.95
CA ALA A 372 -7.91 14.36 11.19
C ALA A 372 -9.10 14.92 12.02
N LYS A 373 -9.24 14.48 13.28
CA LYS A 373 -10.26 15.00 14.22
C LYS A 373 -10.19 16.51 14.43
N ARG A 374 -8.98 17.09 14.53
CA ARG A 374 -8.83 18.55 14.76
C ARG A 374 -9.32 19.37 13.55
N TYR A 375 -9.14 18.87 12.32
CA TYR A 375 -9.74 19.50 11.14
C TYR A 375 -11.27 19.37 11.11
N LEU A 376 -11.85 18.25 11.56
CA LEU A 376 -13.31 18.12 11.66
C LEU A 376 -13.94 19.11 12.63
N ASN A 377 -13.22 19.51 13.70
CA ASN A 377 -13.67 20.52 14.66
C ASN A 377 -13.77 21.96 14.09
N THR A 378 -13.30 22.22 12.86
CA THR A 378 -13.45 23.55 12.22
C THR A 378 -14.90 23.79 11.78
N ASN A 379 -15.33 25.04 11.74
CA ASN A 379 -16.67 25.44 11.30
C ASN A 379 -16.87 25.12 9.80
N GLN A 380 -17.86 24.29 9.48
CA GLN A 380 -18.10 23.83 8.10
C GLN A 380 -18.27 24.98 7.12
N LYS A 381 -19.10 25.99 7.44
CA LYS A 381 -19.37 27.09 6.52
C LYS A 381 -18.14 27.98 6.28
N ALA A 382 -17.35 28.25 7.32
CA ALA A 382 -16.10 29.00 7.16
C ALA A 382 -15.06 28.22 6.34
N PHE A 383 -14.94 26.91 6.57
CA PHE A 383 -14.05 26.04 5.81
C PHE A 383 -14.45 25.95 4.32
N ASP A 384 -15.74 25.75 4.04
CA ASP A 384 -16.27 25.65 2.68
C ASP A 384 -16.06 26.96 1.91
N ILE A 385 -16.35 28.12 2.52
CA ILE A 385 -16.10 29.45 1.92
C ILE A 385 -14.61 29.66 1.66
N GLN A 386 -13.75 29.40 2.63
CA GLN A 386 -12.32 29.66 2.51
C GLN A 386 -11.65 28.75 1.48
N LEU A 387 -11.94 27.44 1.46
CA LEU A 387 -11.33 26.54 0.48
C LEU A 387 -11.83 26.79 -0.94
N HIS A 388 -13.11 27.11 -1.12
CA HIS A 388 -13.65 27.49 -2.42
C HIS A 388 -12.98 28.76 -2.95
N ALA A 389 -12.78 29.78 -2.11
CA ALA A 389 -12.08 31.00 -2.50
C ALA A 389 -10.58 30.82 -2.79
N ARG A 390 -9.94 29.73 -2.33
CA ARG A 390 -8.56 29.41 -2.72
C ARG A 390 -8.45 28.80 -4.12
N ASP A 391 -9.55 28.26 -4.64
CA ASP A 391 -9.68 27.55 -5.92
C ASP A 391 -8.50 26.59 -6.21
N PRO A 392 -8.33 25.51 -5.42
CA PRO A 392 -7.27 24.55 -5.62
C PRO A 392 -7.60 23.55 -6.73
N ASN A 393 -6.61 23.21 -7.55
CA ASN A 393 -6.64 22.04 -8.43
C ASN A 393 -6.08 20.78 -7.72
N LEU A 394 -5.36 20.96 -6.61
CA LEU A 394 -4.88 19.87 -5.75
C LEU A 394 -5.07 20.19 -4.26
N VAL A 395 -5.68 19.27 -3.51
CA VAL A 395 -5.69 19.26 -2.04
C VAL A 395 -4.82 18.12 -1.50
N ILE A 396 -3.83 18.44 -0.67
CA ILE A 396 -2.89 17.49 -0.05
C ILE A 396 -3.21 17.38 1.44
N LEU A 397 -3.32 16.16 1.97
CA LEU A 397 -3.61 15.91 3.38
C LEU A 397 -2.52 15.05 4.04
N MET A 398 -1.64 15.69 4.82
CA MET A 398 -0.53 15.06 5.56
C MET A 398 -0.78 15.11 7.08
N VAL A 399 -1.54 14.14 7.58
CA VAL A 399 -1.78 13.87 9.01
C VAL A 399 -1.39 12.41 9.32
N GLY A 400 -1.72 11.89 10.50
CA GLY A 400 -1.41 10.51 10.91
C GLY A 400 -0.30 10.43 11.95
N GLY A 401 0.73 11.29 11.89
CA GLY A 401 1.89 11.18 12.79
C GLY A 401 1.59 11.42 14.28
N ASN A 402 0.52 12.16 14.59
CA ASN A 402 0.01 12.31 15.95
C ASN A 402 -0.92 11.14 16.29
N GLU A 403 -1.73 10.71 15.34
CA GLU A 403 -2.66 9.58 15.45
C GLU A 403 -1.96 8.24 15.69
N VAL A 404 -0.72 8.04 15.20
CA VAL A 404 0.15 6.91 15.57
C VAL A 404 0.43 6.90 17.08
N ARG A 405 0.62 8.07 17.70
CA ARG A 405 0.85 8.17 19.15
C ARG A 405 -0.43 8.00 19.95
N ASP A 406 -1.54 8.55 19.48
CA ASP A 406 -2.85 8.34 20.13
C ASP A 406 -3.31 6.88 20.04
N LEU A 407 -3.03 6.18 18.93
CA LEU A 407 -3.23 4.73 18.80
C LEU A 407 -2.32 3.95 19.77
N ALA A 408 -1.02 4.28 19.81
CA ALA A 408 -0.04 3.70 20.74
C ALA A 408 -0.30 4.00 22.24
N TRP A 409 -1.29 4.83 22.53
CA TRP A 409 -1.73 5.21 23.87
C TRP A 409 -3.20 4.86 24.15
N ASN A 410 -3.83 4.04 23.30
CA ASN A 410 -5.24 3.61 23.41
C ASN A 410 -6.25 4.78 23.47
N ARG A 411 -5.91 5.94 22.90
CA ARG A 411 -6.77 7.14 22.77
C ARG A 411 -7.54 7.18 21.45
N LEU A 412 -7.19 6.30 20.52
CA LEU A 412 -7.73 6.19 19.18
C LEU A 412 -7.78 4.71 18.77
N SER A 413 -8.79 4.31 17.99
CA SER A 413 -8.86 3.00 17.36
C SER A 413 -8.89 3.12 15.84
N ILE A 414 -8.40 2.11 15.12
CA ILE A 414 -8.34 2.13 13.64
C ILE A 414 -9.71 2.38 12.98
N PRO A 415 -10.85 1.79 13.41
CA PRO A 415 -12.16 2.13 12.87
C PRO A 415 -12.53 3.62 13.09
N SER A 416 -12.22 4.16 14.28
CA SER A 416 -12.43 5.58 14.58
C SER A 416 -11.57 6.48 13.70
N TYR A 417 -10.33 6.07 13.42
CA TYR A 417 -9.40 6.82 12.57
C TYR A 417 -9.81 6.78 11.10
N LYS A 418 -10.15 5.60 10.55
CA LYS A 418 -10.69 5.47 9.19
C LYS A 418 -11.89 6.40 9.00
N LYS A 419 -12.84 6.39 9.94
CA LYS A 419 -14.02 7.29 9.92
C LYS A 419 -13.62 8.76 9.93
N GLN A 420 -12.71 9.18 10.81
CA GLN A 420 -12.27 10.58 10.89
C GLN A 420 -11.53 11.04 9.62
N TYR A 421 -10.63 10.22 9.08
CA TYR A 421 -9.87 10.53 7.86
C TYR A 421 -10.80 10.60 6.63
N ALA A 422 -11.75 9.66 6.52
CA ALA A 422 -12.78 9.68 5.49
C ALA A 422 -13.61 10.97 5.53
N GLN A 423 -14.06 11.38 6.72
CA GLN A 423 -14.85 12.61 6.89
C GLN A 423 -14.06 13.89 6.53
N VAL A 424 -12.74 13.91 6.72
CA VAL A 424 -11.90 15.05 6.27
C VAL A 424 -11.78 15.05 4.74
N ILE A 425 -11.60 13.89 4.11
CA ILE A 425 -11.57 13.79 2.64
C ILE A 425 -12.93 14.17 2.03
N ASP A 426 -14.04 13.68 2.57
CA ASP A 426 -15.39 14.06 2.12
C ASP A 426 -15.62 15.58 2.22
N ARG A 427 -15.14 16.19 3.30
CA ARG A 427 -15.19 17.65 3.51
C ARG A 427 -14.34 18.42 2.51
N LEU A 428 -13.12 17.94 2.21
CA LEU A 428 -12.24 18.53 1.19
C LEU A 428 -12.87 18.42 -0.21
N LYS A 429 -13.32 17.23 -0.61
CA LYS A 429 -13.95 16.99 -1.92
C LYS A 429 -15.27 17.76 -2.08
N LYS A 430 -16.05 17.96 -1.02
CA LYS A 430 -17.26 18.79 -1.04
C LYS A 430 -16.95 20.27 -1.30
N ALA A 431 -15.91 20.81 -0.67
CA ALA A 431 -15.57 22.23 -0.75
C ALA A 431 -14.71 22.59 -1.97
N ALA A 432 -13.99 21.61 -2.54
CA ALA A 432 -13.24 21.74 -3.79
C ALA A 432 -13.49 20.53 -4.73
N PRO A 433 -14.70 20.43 -5.34
CA PRO A 433 -15.08 19.26 -6.14
C PRO A 433 -14.34 19.11 -7.47
N GLY A 434 -13.70 20.18 -7.96
CA GLY A 434 -12.81 20.16 -9.12
C GLY A 434 -11.34 19.86 -8.81
N ALA A 435 -10.99 19.66 -7.53
CA ALA A 435 -9.62 19.38 -7.12
C ALA A 435 -9.31 17.87 -7.15
N SER A 436 -8.14 17.51 -7.68
CA SER A 436 -7.48 16.26 -7.32
C SER A 436 -7.21 16.23 -5.81
N CYS A 437 -7.30 15.06 -5.19
CA CYS A 437 -7.00 14.88 -3.78
C CYS A 437 -5.86 13.87 -3.57
N LEU A 438 -4.95 14.18 -2.65
CA LEU A 438 -3.74 13.38 -2.37
C LEU A 438 -3.56 13.19 -0.87
N GLY A 439 -3.73 11.95 -0.40
CA GLY A 439 -3.31 11.55 0.94
C GLY A 439 -1.81 11.35 1.00
N VAL A 440 -1.13 11.92 1.99
CA VAL A 440 0.30 11.66 2.26
C VAL A 440 0.43 11.00 3.62
N SER A 441 1.22 9.93 3.68
CA SER A 441 1.45 9.19 4.92
C SER A 441 2.10 10.05 6.01
N PRO A 442 2.06 9.63 7.29
CA PRO A 442 3.09 10.06 8.22
C PRO A 442 4.49 9.69 7.69
N ILE A 443 5.50 10.43 8.13
CA ILE A 443 6.90 9.95 8.14
C ILE A 443 7.06 8.87 9.22
N ASP A 444 8.24 8.25 9.33
CA ASP A 444 8.55 7.35 10.46
C ASP A 444 8.24 8.01 11.82
N VAL A 445 7.74 7.23 12.77
CA VAL A 445 7.33 7.70 14.11
C VAL A 445 7.87 6.71 15.11
N VAL A 446 8.68 7.18 16.06
CA VAL A 446 9.50 6.31 16.90
C VAL A 446 9.02 6.21 18.35
N LYS A 447 9.41 5.13 19.01
CA LYS A 447 9.62 5.06 20.45
C LYS A 447 11.13 5.17 20.71
N VAL A 448 11.48 5.94 21.73
CA VAL A 448 12.84 6.05 22.24
C VAL A 448 12.89 5.25 23.54
N ILE A 449 13.87 4.39 23.67
CA ILE A 449 14.14 3.59 24.87
C ILE A 449 15.62 3.72 25.26
N ASP A 450 16.03 3.04 26.33
CA ASP A 450 17.44 2.93 26.76
C ASP A 450 18.15 4.30 26.92
N GLY A 451 17.45 5.26 27.54
CA GLY A 451 17.94 6.61 27.81
C GLY A 451 18.12 7.51 26.57
N GLY A 452 17.72 7.06 25.38
CA GLY A 452 18.00 7.75 24.10
C GLY A 452 18.87 6.92 23.14
N ARG A 453 19.47 5.83 23.62
CA ARG A 453 20.43 5.02 22.85
C ARG A 453 19.78 4.19 21.74
N THR A 454 18.51 3.81 21.91
CA THR A 454 17.78 2.98 20.94
C THR A 454 16.51 3.67 20.47
N ILE A 455 16.44 3.91 19.15
CA ILE A 455 15.33 4.60 18.47
C ILE A 455 14.64 3.59 17.55
N LEU A 456 13.39 3.23 17.85
CA LEU A 456 12.65 2.17 17.14
C LEU A 456 11.34 2.69 16.55
N THR A 457 11.05 2.39 15.28
CA THR A 457 9.74 2.65 14.66
C THR A 457 8.60 2.02 15.46
N ARG A 458 7.49 2.75 15.59
CA ARG A 458 6.23 2.29 16.20
C ARG A 458 5.50 1.36 15.25
N ARG A 459 5.08 0.18 15.71
CA ARG A 459 4.27 -0.78 14.94
C ARG A 459 2.95 -0.15 14.48
N GLU A 460 2.43 0.75 15.29
CA GLU A 460 1.20 1.52 15.10
C GLU A 460 1.23 2.39 13.82
N ILE A 461 2.41 2.66 13.24
CA ILE A 461 2.52 3.35 11.95
C ILE A 461 1.93 2.55 10.79
N TYR A 462 2.11 1.22 10.78
CA TYR A 462 1.69 0.38 9.65
C TYR A 462 0.17 0.32 9.51
N ASP A 463 -0.55 0.34 10.63
CA ASP A 463 -2.01 0.33 10.62
C ASP A 463 -2.61 1.72 10.36
N ILE A 464 -1.92 2.81 10.72
CA ILE A 464 -2.28 4.17 10.28
C ILE A 464 -2.03 4.35 8.78
N ILE A 465 -0.90 3.87 8.24
CA ILE A 465 -0.57 3.90 6.81
C ILE A 465 -1.61 3.13 6.00
N GLU A 466 -1.92 1.88 6.38
CA GLU A 466 -2.96 1.10 5.69
C GLU A 466 -4.34 1.80 5.80
N ALA A 467 -4.69 2.34 6.98
CA ALA A 467 -5.95 3.04 7.16
C ALA A 467 -6.08 4.28 6.24
N GLN A 468 -5.01 5.06 6.07
CA GLN A 468 -4.99 6.18 5.14
C GLN A 468 -5.00 5.72 3.68
N LYS A 469 -4.20 4.70 3.33
CA LYS A 469 -4.10 4.17 1.96
C LYS A 469 -5.46 3.67 1.47
N THR A 470 -6.11 2.80 2.25
CA THR A 470 -7.47 2.31 1.96
C THR A 470 -8.42 3.49 1.79
N VAL A 471 -8.59 4.33 2.81
CA VAL A 471 -9.60 5.40 2.78
C VAL A 471 -9.32 6.47 1.70
N ALA A 472 -8.06 6.74 1.34
CA ALA A 472 -7.75 7.62 0.22
C ALA A 472 -8.21 7.01 -1.12
N VAL A 473 -7.87 5.74 -1.37
CA VAL A 473 -8.24 5.04 -2.61
C VAL A 473 -9.75 4.82 -2.70
N ASP A 474 -10.40 4.37 -1.62
CA ASP A 474 -11.87 4.18 -1.53
C ASP A 474 -12.62 5.49 -1.83
N LYS A 475 -12.03 6.65 -1.48
CA LYS A 475 -12.57 7.98 -1.75
C LYS A 475 -12.14 8.56 -3.09
N GLY A 476 -11.45 7.80 -3.95
CA GLY A 476 -10.99 8.25 -5.26
C GLY A 476 -9.93 9.35 -5.18
N CYS A 477 -9.02 9.27 -4.20
CA CYS A 477 -7.85 10.13 -4.06
C CYS A 477 -6.56 9.36 -4.35
N ALA A 478 -5.54 10.06 -4.80
CA ALA A 478 -4.18 9.52 -4.86
C ALA A 478 -3.61 9.34 -3.44
N TYR A 479 -2.61 8.48 -3.32
CA TYR A 479 -1.90 8.22 -2.07
C TYR A 479 -0.38 8.13 -2.25
N PHE A 480 0.38 8.81 -1.41
CA PHE A 480 1.84 8.78 -1.40
C PHE A 480 2.38 8.33 -0.03
N ASN A 481 3.12 7.22 -0.02
CA ASN A 481 3.73 6.67 1.19
C ASN A 481 5.12 7.28 1.42
N ILE A 482 5.18 8.46 2.04
CA ILE A 482 6.46 9.13 2.33
C ILE A 482 7.31 8.35 3.36
N PHE A 483 6.70 7.52 4.22
CA PHE A 483 7.42 6.64 5.13
C PHE A 483 8.25 5.59 4.37
N GLU A 484 7.66 4.88 3.41
CA GLU A 484 8.42 3.97 2.53
C GLU A 484 9.42 4.77 1.67
N ALA A 485 8.99 5.92 1.13
CA ALA A 485 9.83 6.76 0.27
C ALA A 485 11.14 7.24 0.93
N MET A 486 11.12 7.46 2.26
CA MET A 486 12.28 7.88 3.05
C MET A 486 13.13 6.72 3.61
N GLY A 487 12.82 5.47 3.24
CA GLY A 487 13.55 4.28 3.68
C GLY A 487 12.83 3.39 4.70
N GLY A 488 11.58 3.71 5.06
CA GLY A 488 10.75 2.89 5.95
C GLY A 488 11.22 2.88 7.40
N SER A 489 11.20 1.70 8.02
CA SER A 489 11.48 1.52 9.45
C SER A 489 12.91 1.93 9.82
N GLY A 490 13.06 2.79 10.82
CA GLY A 490 14.37 3.29 11.28
C GLY A 490 14.88 4.51 10.50
N SER A 491 14.14 5.02 9.53
CA SER A 491 14.52 6.24 8.80
C SER A 491 14.53 7.48 9.70
N LEU A 492 13.73 7.55 10.78
CA LEU A 492 13.90 8.59 11.81
C LEU A 492 15.18 8.40 12.64
N ALA A 493 15.51 7.15 13.00
CA ALA A 493 16.76 6.86 13.72
C ALA A 493 17.98 7.28 12.88
N LYS A 494 17.95 7.00 11.58
CA LYS A 494 19.00 7.40 10.64
C LYS A 494 19.04 8.91 10.38
N LEU A 495 17.90 9.61 10.36
CA LEU A 495 17.87 11.08 10.40
C LEU A 495 18.48 11.63 11.71
N HIS A 496 18.37 10.92 12.83
CA HIS A 496 19.04 11.30 14.08
C HIS A 496 20.57 11.08 14.00
N GLU A 497 21.03 9.93 13.49
CA GLU A 497 22.46 9.64 13.23
C GLU A 497 23.11 10.69 12.30
N MET A 498 22.40 11.11 11.25
CA MET A 498 22.84 12.19 10.35
C MET A 498 22.84 13.58 11.01
N GLY A 499 22.47 13.70 12.28
CA GLY A 499 22.33 14.96 13.01
C GLY A 499 21.16 15.83 12.52
N LEU A 500 20.23 15.26 11.74
CA LEU A 500 19.13 15.95 11.08
C LEU A 500 17.77 15.83 11.77
N LEU A 501 17.65 15.10 12.88
CA LEU A 501 16.48 15.10 13.75
C LEU A 501 16.66 16.10 14.93
N LEU A 502 15.56 16.65 15.45
CA LEU A 502 15.56 17.38 16.72
C LEU A 502 15.54 16.40 17.91
N GLY A 503 15.99 16.85 19.08
CA GLY A 503 16.03 16.04 20.31
C GLY A 503 14.67 15.68 20.92
N ASP A 504 13.56 16.02 20.25
CA ASP A 504 12.23 15.51 20.57
C ASP A 504 11.92 14.18 19.87
N TYR A 505 12.81 13.72 18.97
CA TYR A 505 12.69 12.50 18.17
C TYR A 505 11.41 12.43 17.31
N VAL A 506 10.79 13.57 16.99
CA VAL A 506 9.58 13.67 16.17
C VAL A 506 9.77 14.61 14.98
N HIS A 507 10.48 15.73 15.17
CA HIS A 507 10.55 16.79 14.15
C HIS A 507 11.92 16.87 13.48
N PRO A 508 12.03 16.65 12.16
CA PRO A 508 13.26 16.91 11.42
C PRO A 508 13.73 18.37 11.57
N LYS A 509 15.03 18.56 11.76
CA LYS A 509 15.70 19.85 11.56
C LYS A 509 15.54 20.27 10.09
N GLY A 510 15.73 21.55 9.80
CA GLY A 510 15.43 22.10 8.48
C GLY A 510 16.00 21.34 7.28
N LYS A 511 17.28 20.91 7.33
CA LYS A 511 17.89 20.08 6.27
C LYS A 511 17.22 18.70 6.10
N GLY A 512 16.75 18.08 7.20
CA GLY A 512 16.00 16.83 7.14
C GLY A 512 14.60 17.01 6.54
N GLY A 513 13.92 18.10 6.91
CA GLY A 513 12.65 18.48 6.29
C GLY A 513 12.78 18.79 4.79
N ASP A 514 13.87 19.44 4.39
CA ASP A 514 14.17 19.72 2.97
C ASP A 514 14.42 18.41 2.17
N ILE A 515 15.09 17.41 2.75
CA ILE A 515 15.27 16.08 2.14
C ILE A 515 13.93 15.38 1.91
N LEU A 516 13.05 15.40 2.91
CA LEU A 516 11.70 14.82 2.81
C LEU A 516 10.84 15.56 1.76
N GLY A 517 10.98 16.89 1.68
CA GLY A 517 10.37 17.71 0.63
C GLY A 517 10.85 17.35 -0.77
N GLU A 518 12.14 17.06 -0.96
CA GLU A 518 12.69 16.63 -2.26
C GLU A 518 12.20 15.22 -2.65
N ILE A 519 12.17 14.29 -1.70
CA ILE A 519 11.63 12.93 -1.90
C ILE A 519 10.17 12.98 -2.37
N PHE A 520 9.34 13.82 -1.75
CA PHE A 520 7.96 14.00 -2.15
C PHE A 520 7.84 14.73 -3.51
N ALA A 521 8.53 15.86 -3.68
CA ALA A 521 8.46 16.67 -4.89
C ALA A 521 8.89 15.89 -6.14
N ARG A 522 9.97 15.12 -6.03
CA ARG A 522 10.44 14.24 -7.10
C ARG A 522 9.38 13.20 -7.47
N SER A 523 8.84 12.48 -6.48
CA SER A 523 7.84 11.43 -6.71
C SER A 523 6.57 11.96 -7.38
N LEU A 524 6.13 13.18 -7.01
CA LEU A 524 5.00 13.87 -7.64
C LEU A 524 5.29 14.27 -9.09
N LEU A 525 6.48 14.83 -9.38
CA LEU A 525 6.85 15.26 -10.74
C LEU A 525 7.17 14.10 -11.67
N GLU A 526 7.71 12.99 -11.16
CA GLU A 526 7.86 11.75 -11.91
C GLU A 526 6.49 11.14 -12.23
N ASN A 527 5.53 11.13 -11.29
CA ASN A 527 4.17 10.67 -11.55
C ASN A 527 3.41 11.57 -12.56
N TYR A 528 3.58 12.89 -12.51
CA TYR A 528 3.08 13.82 -13.55
C TYR A 528 3.65 13.50 -14.94
N THR A 529 4.96 13.25 -15.02
CA THR A 529 5.65 12.94 -16.28
C THR A 529 5.21 11.58 -16.85
N GLN A 530 4.92 10.60 -15.99
CA GLN A 530 4.51 9.23 -16.36
C GLN A 530 3.01 9.11 -16.66
N THR A 531 2.16 9.94 -16.06
CA THR A 531 0.72 9.92 -16.32
C THR A 531 0.44 10.46 -17.73
N PRO A 532 -0.43 9.83 -18.55
CA PRO A 532 -0.81 10.35 -19.86
C PRO A 532 -1.52 11.72 -19.79
N LEU A 533 -1.62 12.39 -20.94
CA LEU A 533 -2.44 13.60 -21.10
C LEU A 533 -3.94 13.21 -21.12
N PRO A 534 -4.82 13.91 -20.36
CA PRO A 534 -6.26 13.64 -20.36
C PRO A 534 -6.94 14.19 -21.63
N GLY A 535 -6.76 13.48 -22.73
CA GLY A 535 -7.47 13.68 -23.99
C GLY A 535 -7.99 12.33 -24.51
N ARG A 536 -9.30 12.24 -24.78
CA ARG A 536 -10.05 11.02 -25.18
C ARG A 536 -9.16 9.97 -25.85
N PHE A 537 -9.06 8.78 -25.25
CA PHE A 537 -8.38 7.65 -25.86
C PHE A 537 -8.97 7.39 -27.25
N THR A 538 -8.17 7.68 -28.27
CA THR A 538 -8.53 7.39 -29.65
C THR A 538 -7.39 6.72 -30.39
N LEU A 539 -6.94 5.62 -29.79
CA LEU A 539 -6.89 4.38 -30.55
C LEU A 539 -8.23 4.30 -31.31
N LYS A 540 -8.20 4.46 -32.64
CA LYS A 540 -9.41 4.33 -33.45
C LYS A 540 -10.00 2.93 -33.17
N PRO A 541 -11.31 2.78 -32.95
CA PRO A 541 -11.90 1.45 -32.89
C PRO A 541 -11.60 0.76 -34.22
N LYS A 542 -10.81 -0.32 -34.17
CA LYS A 542 -10.51 -1.14 -35.34
C LYS A 542 -11.68 -2.08 -35.61
N VAL A 543 -12.86 -1.50 -35.83
CA VAL A 543 -13.79 -2.06 -36.83
C VAL A 543 -12.98 -2.09 -38.11
N ALA A 544 -12.48 -3.28 -38.47
CA ALA A 544 -11.42 -3.38 -39.45
C ALA A 544 -11.90 -2.88 -40.82
N PRO A 545 -11.27 -1.83 -41.39
CA PRO A 545 -11.19 -1.77 -42.84
C PRO A 545 -10.45 -3.03 -43.27
N ARG A 546 -11.00 -3.78 -44.22
CA ARG A 546 -10.27 -4.86 -44.90
C ARG A 546 -9.19 -4.26 -45.79
N ASP A 547 -8.09 -3.81 -45.19
CA ASP A 547 -6.87 -3.47 -45.91
C ASP A 547 -5.62 -3.71 -45.06
N LYS A 548 -4.69 -4.52 -45.59
CA LYS A 548 -3.51 -4.98 -44.88
C LYS A 548 -2.35 -3.97 -44.99
N LYS A 549 -2.05 -3.28 -43.89
CA LYS A 549 -0.65 -2.92 -43.56
C LYS A 549 -0.38 -3.29 -42.11
N ALA A 550 0.66 -4.10 -41.90
CA ALA A 550 1.05 -4.56 -40.58
C ALA A 550 1.75 -3.43 -39.80
N GLU A 551 1.57 -3.46 -38.48
CA GLU A 551 2.41 -2.74 -37.53
C GLU A 551 3.81 -3.38 -37.56
N VAL A 552 4.87 -2.61 -37.81
CA VAL A 552 6.24 -3.14 -37.84
C VAL A 552 6.72 -3.32 -36.41
N ILE A 553 7.00 -4.56 -36.01
CA ILE A 553 7.54 -4.89 -34.69
C ILE A 553 9.08 -4.83 -34.77
N GLU A 554 9.71 -4.25 -33.76
CA GLU A 554 11.18 -4.29 -33.61
C GLU A 554 11.63 -5.56 -32.87
N GLU A 555 12.82 -6.08 -33.20
CA GLU A 555 13.38 -7.25 -32.54
C GLU A 555 13.72 -6.97 -31.07
N PRO A 556 13.30 -7.82 -30.11
CA PRO A 556 13.69 -7.68 -28.71
C PRO A 556 15.20 -7.84 -28.53
N LYS A 557 15.86 -6.75 -28.11
CA LYS A 557 17.33 -6.67 -27.92
C LYS A 557 17.81 -7.41 -26.67
N GLU A 558 16.91 -7.76 -25.75
CA GLU A 558 17.19 -8.50 -24.53
C GLU A 558 16.65 -9.94 -24.62
N ALA A 559 17.45 -10.90 -24.18
CA ALA A 559 17.00 -12.27 -23.94
C ALA A 559 16.44 -12.42 -22.50
N PRO A 560 15.55 -13.38 -22.24
CA PRO A 560 15.16 -13.75 -20.88
C PRO A 560 16.39 -14.11 -20.04
N GLU A 561 16.50 -13.55 -18.84
CA GLU A 561 17.74 -13.59 -18.04
C GLU A 561 17.68 -14.64 -16.92
N GLN A 562 16.50 -14.90 -16.36
CA GLN A 562 16.29 -15.83 -15.24
C GLN A 562 15.41 -17.04 -15.57
N LEU A 563 14.64 -16.97 -16.67
CA LEU A 563 13.78 -18.03 -17.20
C LEU A 563 14.47 -18.83 -18.31
N LYS A 564 14.83 -20.09 -17.99
CA LYS A 564 15.39 -21.02 -18.98
C LYS A 564 14.25 -21.81 -19.63
N ARG A 565 14.17 -21.79 -20.96
CA ARG A 565 13.12 -22.45 -21.76
C ARG A 565 13.06 -23.96 -21.48
N GLY A 566 11.85 -24.50 -21.57
CA GLY A 566 11.47 -25.89 -21.35
C GLY A 566 9.94 -26.00 -21.32
N GLY A 567 9.41 -27.18 -21.07
CA GLY A 567 8.04 -27.41 -20.58
C GLY A 567 6.94 -26.84 -21.47
N ASN A 568 7.04 -27.02 -22.78
CA ASN A 568 6.15 -26.44 -23.80
C ASN A 568 5.88 -24.93 -23.62
N LEU A 569 6.80 -24.17 -23.02
CA LEU A 569 6.56 -22.75 -22.74
C LEU A 569 6.30 -21.94 -24.03
N ASP A 570 6.91 -22.34 -25.16
CA ASP A 570 6.66 -21.72 -26.47
C ASP A 570 5.23 -22.00 -27.00
N GLU A 571 4.58 -23.08 -26.57
CA GLU A 571 3.16 -23.37 -26.83
C GLU A 571 2.25 -22.43 -26.01
N PHE A 572 2.55 -22.21 -24.73
CA PHE A 572 1.88 -21.19 -23.90
C PHE A 572 2.06 -19.77 -24.45
N ILE A 573 3.23 -19.44 -25.00
CA ILE A 573 3.45 -18.18 -25.71
C ILE A 573 2.59 -18.11 -26.99
N ALA A 574 2.43 -19.22 -27.73
CA ALA A 574 1.53 -19.29 -28.87
C ALA A 574 0.05 -19.10 -28.48
N GLN A 575 -0.39 -19.61 -27.32
CA GLN A 575 -1.74 -19.38 -26.78
C GLN A 575 -1.97 -17.93 -26.35
N LEU A 576 -0.96 -17.27 -25.76
CA LEU A 576 -1.00 -15.82 -25.50
C LEU A 576 -1.06 -14.99 -26.80
N LEU A 577 -0.48 -15.48 -27.90
CA LEU A 577 -0.59 -14.87 -29.23
C LEU A 577 -1.99 -15.09 -29.82
N ALA A 578 -2.53 -16.30 -29.76
CA ALA A 578 -3.92 -16.61 -30.16
C ALA A 578 -4.93 -15.73 -29.38
N LEU A 579 -4.73 -15.56 -28.07
CA LEU A 579 -5.52 -14.65 -27.23
C LEU A 579 -5.41 -13.18 -27.70
N LYS A 580 -4.24 -12.75 -28.19
CA LYS A 580 -4.06 -11.42 -28.79
C LYS A 580 -4.59 -11.27 -30.21
N GLN A 581 -4.75 -12.37 -30.94
CA GLN A 581 -5.31 -12.40 -32.28
C GLN A 581 -6.85 -12.55 -32.26
N GLY A 582 -7.43 -12.92 -31.11
CA GLY A 582 -8.85 -13.21 -30.95
C GLY A 582 -9.23 -14.64 -31.35
N GLU A 583 -8.24 -15.53 -31.45
CA GLU A 583 -8.39 -16.95 -31.80
C GLU A 583 -8.62 -17.83 -30.55
N GLN A 584 -8.30 -17.31 -29.36
CA GLN A 584 -8.54 -17.92 -28.05
C GLN A 584 -9.15 -16.87 -27.10
N GLU A 585 -10.13 -17.24 -26.27
CA GLU A 585 -10.77 -16.29 -25.32
C GLU A 585 -10.21 -16.37 -23.89
N ARG A 586 -9.58 -17.49 -23.53
CA ARG A 586 -9.20 -17.80 -22.15
C ARG A 586 -7.79 -18.36 -22.13
N VAL A 587 -6.94 -17.78 -21.30
CA VAL A 587 -5.67 -18.38 -20.88
C VAL A 587 -5.65 -18.42 -19.35
N ALA A 588 -5.29 -19.55 -18.76
CA ALA A 588 -5.40 -19.84 -17.34
C ALA A 588 -4.07 -20.32 -16.74
N ILE A 589 -3.70 -19.75 -15.59
CA ILE A 589 -2.41 -19.99 -14.95
C ILE A 589 -2.64 -20.56 -13.54
N GLY A 590 -2.22 -21.81 -13.31
CA GLY A 590 -2.31 -22.47 -12.01
C GLY A 590 -0.99 -22.39 -11.24
N GLN A 591 -0.92 -21.58 -10.17
CA GLN A 591 0.27 -21.50 -9.31
C GLN A 591 0.11 -22.37 -8.07
N PHE A 592 0.97 -23.38 -7.92
CA PHE A 592 0.96 -24.33 -6.79
C PHE A 592 2.22 -24.11 -5.94
N GLY A 593 2.10 -24.02 -4.60
CA GLY A 593 3.30 -23.79 -3.80
C GLY A 593 3.15 -23.67 -2.29
N GLY A 594 4.28 -23.32 -1.67
CA GLY A 594 4.42 -23.12 -0.23
C GLY A 594 4.14 -21.66 0.17
N ASP A 595 5.03 -21.10 1.01
CA ASP A 595 4.84 -19.76 1.57
C ASP A 595 4.87 -18.65 0.50
N LEU A 596 5.66 -18.80 -0.56
CA LEU A 596 5.74 -17.87 -1.70
C LEU A 596 4.37 -17.63 -2.37
N ILE A 597 3.62 -18.68 -2.69
CA ILE A 597 2.29 -18.58 -3.31
C ILE A 597 1.20 -18.28 -2.25
N ALA A 598 1.35 -18.84 -1.04
CA ALA A 598 0.41 -18.57 0.07
C ALA A 598 0.43 -17.11 0.54
N ALA A 599 1.52 -16.37 0.29
CA ALA A 599 1.61 -14.93 0.53
C ALA A 599 0.67 -14.11 -0.38
N GLN A 600 0.19 -14.67 -1.50
CA GLN A 600 -0.60 -14.06 -2.57
C GLN A 600 0.11 -12.91 -3.33
N PHE A 601 0.90 -12.05 -2.68
CA PHE A 601 1.53 -10.86 -3.30
C PHE A 601 2.28 -11.12 -4.63
N PHE A 602 3.00 -12.23 -4.73
CA PHE A 602 3.69 -12.65 -5.96
C PHE A 602 2.68 -13.00 -7.08
N SER A 603 1.72 -13.86 -6.75
CA SER A 603 0.63 -14.28 -7.65
C SER A 603 -0.26 -13.12 -8.10
N ASP A 604 -0.57 -12.20 -7.20
CA ASP A 604 -1.44 -11.05 -7.45
C ASP A 604 -0.75 -10.04 -8.38
N ARG A 605 0.55 -9.84 -8.23
CA ARG A 605 1.34 -9.01 -9.14
C ARG A 605 1.46 -9.64 -10.53
N ILE A 606 1.67 -10.96 -10.63
CA ILE A 606 1.65 -11.66 -11.92
C ILE A 606 0.25 -11.54 -12.55
N ARG A 607 -0.83 -11.74 -11.79
CA ARG A 607 -2.21 -11.55 -12.29
C ARG A 607 -2.44 -10.13 -12.80
N GLN A 608 -1.98 -9.10 -12.07
CA GLN A 608 -2.02 -7.71 -12.52
C GLN A 608 -1.30 -7.55 -13.86
N ARG A 609 -0.02 -7.93 -13.96
CA ARG A 609 0.80 -7.75 -15.16
C ARG A 609 0.23 -8.49 -16.37
N MET A 610 -0.20 -9.74 -16.18
CA MET A 610 -0.83 -10.54 -17.23
C MET A 610 -2.17 -9.93 -17.67
N ALA A 611 -3.00 -9.43 -16.74
CA ALA A 611 -4.26 -8.77 -17.05
C ALA A 611 -4.07 -7.42 -17.76
N GLU A 612 -3.11 -6.60 -17.32
CA GLU A 612 -2.68 -5.35 -17.98
C GLU A 612 -2.29 -5.60 -19.45
N ARG A 613 -1.52 -6.69 -19.70
CA ARG A 613 -1.02 -7.01 -21.02
C ARG A 613 -2.03 -7.75 -21.90
N PHE A 614 -2.80 -8.70 -21.36
CA PHE A 614 -3.57 -9.69 -22.14
C PHE A 614 -5.09 -9.65 -21.91
N GLY A 615 -5.60 -8.83 -20.99
CA GLY A 615 -7.02 -8.76 -20.63
C GLY A 615 -7.30 -9.45 -19.28
N ASN A 616 -8.21 -8.87 -18.50
CA ASN A 616 -8.57 -9.36 -17.17
C ASN A 616 -9.76 -10.33 -17.24
N ARG A 617 -9.55 -11.61 -16.90
CA ARG A 617 -10.65 -12.60 -16.80
C ARG A 617 -11.13 -12.84 -15.36
N GLY A 618 -10.82 -11.96 -14.42
CA GLY A 618 -11.35 -11.99 -13.06
C GLY A 618 -10.36 -12.52 -12.01
N ARG A 619 -10.87 -12.77 -10.80
CA ARG A 619 -10.03 -13.12 -9.63
C ARG A 619 -9.50 -14.55 -9.67
N GLY A 620 -10.18 -15.43 -10.40
CA GLY A 620 -9.91 -16.87 -10.39
C GLY A 620 -10.30 -17.52 -9.05
N TYR A 621 -9.62 -18.60 -8.72
CA TYR A 621 -9.83 -19.41 -7.52
C TYR A 621 -9.54 -18.64 -6.21
N VAL A 622 -10.46 -18.78 -5.25
CA VAL A 622 -10.33 -18.38 -3.85
C VAL A 622 -10.77 -19.54 -2.96
N SER A 623 -9.97 -19.89 -1.95
CA SER A 623 -10.35 -20.92 -0.97
C SER A 623 -11.44 -20.42 -0.01
N ILE A 624 -12.26 -21.33 0.52
CA ILE A 624 -13.20 -20.98 1.60
C ILE A 624 -12.47 -21.09 2.94
N GLY A 625 -12.74 -20.11 3.81
CA GLY A 625 -12.07 -19.95 5.11
C GLY A 625 -12.23 -18.51 5.65
N PRO A 626 -11.62 -18.19 6.80
CA PRO A 626 -11.89 -16.95 7.53
C PRO A 626 -11.32 -15.71 6.81
N PHE A 627 -11.60 -14.52 7.34
CA PHE A 627 -11.06 -13.26 6.84
C PHE A 627 -9.54 -13.31 6.61
N SER A 628 -9.06 -12.71 5.52
CA SER A 628 -7.63 -12.67 5.17
C SER A 628 -7.23 -11.28 4.68
N ARG A 629 -6.38 -10.59 5.45
CA ARG A 629 -5.78 -9.29 5.08
C ARG A 629 -4.98 -9.35 3.76
N ARG A 630 -4.52 -10.54 3.33
CA ARG A 630 -3.86 -10.75 2.04
C ARG A 630 -4.85 -10.61 0.87
N LEU A 631 -6.01 -11.26 0.99
CA LEU A 631 -7.06 -11.23 -0.03
C LEU A 631 -7.78 -9.87 -0.09
N PHE A 632 -7.97 -9.22 1.06
CA PHE A 632 -8.59 -7.90 1.17
C PHE A 632 -7.97 -6.85 0.23
N LYS A 633 -6.63 -6.84 0.11
CA LYS A 633 -5.89 -5.95 -0.81
C LYS A 633 -6.18 -6.18 -2.31
N THR A 634 -6.82 -7.30 -2.66
CA THR A 634 -7.23 -7.64 -4.04
C THR A 634 -8.74 -7.48 -4.30
N GLY A 635 -9.45 -6.74 -3.44
CA GLY A 635 -10.91 -6.61 -3.53
C GLY A 635 -11.65 -7.90 -3.19
N VAL A 636 -11.04 -8.82 -2.43
CA VAL A 636 -11.67 -10.08 -1.99
C VAL A 636 -11.86 -10.04 -0.48
N VAL A 637 -13.11 -9.87 -0.05
CA VAL A 637 -13.50 -9.93 1.36
C VAL A 637 -14.09 -11.31 1.63
N ARG A 638 -13.71 -11.95 2.73
CA ARG A 638 -14.35 -13.17 3.23
C ARG A 638 -14.84 -12.95 4.64
N HIS A 639 -16.10 -13.30 4.91
CA HIS A 639 -16.71 -13.31 6.23
C HIS A 639 -17.10 -14.75 6.61
N LEU A 640 -17.08 -15.06 7.90
CA LEU A 640 -17.37 -16.40 8.42
C LEU A 640 -17.88 -16.32 9.85
N GLU A 641 -19.14 -16.66 10.05
CA GLU A 641 -19.84 -16.62 11.35
C GLU A 641 -20.47 -17.97 11.71
N GLY A 642 -20.83 -18.12 12.99
CA GLY A 642 -21.37 -19.34 13.55
C GLY A 642 -20.31 -20.44 13.77
N SER A 643 -20.77 -21.65 14.07
CA SER A 643 -19.90 -22.77 14.42
C SER A 643 -19.30 -23.42 13.18
N THR A 644 -17.97 -23.36 13.03
CA THR A 644 -17.26 -23.88 11.85
C THR A 644 -15.96 -24.57 12.22
N GLU A 645 -15.58 -25.57 11.42
CA GLU A 645 -14.37 -26.39 11.57
C GLU A 645 -13.54 -26.30 10.28
N ILE A 646 -12.36 -25.69 10.35
CA ILE A 646 -11.45 -25.55 9.21
C ILE A 646 -10.43 -26.68 9.26
N ILE A 647 -10.51 -27.59 8.29
CA ILE A 647 -9.70 -28.80 8.20
C ILE A 647 -8.45 -28.52 7.36
N ASP A 648 -7.30 -28.65 8.03
CA ASP A 648 -5.96 -28.37 7.52
C ASP A 648 -5.30 -29.65 6.97
N GLY A 649 -5.18 -29.74 5.65
CA GLY A 649 -4.60 -30.86 4.91
C GLY A 649 -3.15 -31.15 5.23
N ARG A 650 -2.42 -30.23 5.89
CA ARG A 650 -1.05 -30.48 6.40
C ARG A 650 -1.05 -31.46 7.59
N ARG A 651 -2.17 -31.50 8.34
CA ARG A 651 -2.44 -32.44 9.44
C ARG A 651 -3.03 -33.77 8.92
N LEU A 652 -3.37 -33.83 7.63
CA LEU A 652 -3.85 -35.01 6.91
C LEU A 652 -2.83 -36.16 6.94
N LEU A 653 -3.15 -37.28 7.60
CA LEU A 653 -2.34 -38.51 7.53
C LEU A 653 -2.55 -39.24 6.19
N TYR A 654 -3.80 -39.51 5.80
CA TYR A 654 -4.15 -40.09 4.51
C TYR A 654 -5.62 -39.79 4.14
N GLY A 655 -5.97 -39.88 2.85
CA GLY A 655 -7.36 -39.85 2.38
C GLY A 655 -8.08 -38.50 2.53
N GLY A 656 -7.33 -37.40 2.66
CA GLY A 656 -7.91 -36.09 2.98
C GLY A 656 -8.80 -35.52 1.86
N ALA A 657 -10.10 -35.38 2.12
CA ALA A 657 -11.02 -34.65 1.26
C ALA A 657 -10.89 -33.14 1.49
N VAL A 658 -10.01 -32.50 0.72
CA VAL A 658 -9.67 -31.08 0.80
C VAL A 658 -9.56 -30.46 -0.59
N SER A 659 -9.58 -29.13 -0.65
CA SER A 659 -9.34 -28.36 -1.87
C SER A 659 -7.85 -28.35 -2.28
N PRO A 660 -7.49 -27.88 -3.50
CA PRO A 660 -6.09 -27.79 -3.93
C PRO A 660 -5.16 -26.92 -3.08
N VAL A 661 -5.67 -26.09 -2.16
CA VAL A 661 -4.84 -25.39 -1.13
C VAL A 661 -4.71 -26.16 0.18
N GLY A 662 -5.19 -27.41 0.23
CA GLY A 662 -5.21 -28.23 1.43
C GLY A 662 -6.22 -27.78 2.48
N LEU A 663 -7.31 -27.07 2.11
CA LEU A 663 -8.34 -26.63 3.06
C LEU A 663 -9.72 -27.22 2.74
N ARG A 664 -10.48 -27.54 3.78
CA ARG A 664 -11.94 -27.75 3.73
C ARG A 664 -12.58 -27.04 4.91
N THR A 665 -13.65 -26.29 4.68
CA THR A 665 -14.45 -25.69 5.76
C THR A 665 -15.71 -26.52 5.96
N ARG A 666 -15.92 -27.04 7.18
CA ARG A 666 -17.16 -27.66 7.61
C ARG A 666 -17.96 -26.62 8.39
N MET A 667 -19.12 -26.27 7.88
CA MET A 667 -20.05 -25.32 8.50
C MET A 667 -21.14 -26.11 9.20
N GLN A 668 -21.45 -25.76 10.45
CA GLN A 668 -22.55 -26.36 11.20
C GLN A 668 -23.87 -25.63 10.89
N PRO A 669 -25.04 -26.22 11.22
CA PRO A 669 -26.32 -25.52 11.23
C PRO A 669 -26.24 -24.14 11.91
N GLY A 670 -26.76 -23.10 11.26
CA GLY A 670 -26.72 -21.70 11.70
C GLY A 670 -25.39 -20.97 11.40
N ALA A 671 -24.46 -21.57 10.66
CA ALA A 671 -23.24 -20.90 10.22
C ALA A 671 -23.41 -20.21 8.87
N LEU A 672 -22.76 -19.04 8.73
CA LEU A 672 -22.80 -18.18 7.54
C LEU A 672 -21.37 -18.00 7.00
N PHE A 673 -21.19 -18.14 5.69
CA PHE A 673 -19.97 -17.76 4.98
C PHE A 673 -20.34 -16.79 3.87
N GLU A 674 -19.60 -15.70 3.74
CA GLU A 674 -19.79 -14.72 2.66
C GLU A 674 -18.47 -14.45 1.97
N VAL A 675 -18.50 -14.30 0.65
CA VAL A 675 -17.36 -13.76 -0.11
C VAL A 675 -17.81 -12.67 -1.07
N THR A 676 -17.26 -11.48 -0.89
CA THR A 676 -17.38 -10.38 -1.85
C THR A 676 -16.16 -10.38 -2.76
N PHE A 677 -16.39 -10.54 -4.06
CA PHE A 677 -15.41 -10.31 -5.12
C PHE A 677 -15.53 -8.86 -5.63
N CYS A 678 -14.40 -8.25 -5.97
CA CYS A 678 -14.30 -6.84 -6.36
C CYS A 678 -14.96 -5.85 -5.37
N ALA A 679 -14.81 -6.10 -4.07
CA ALA A 679 -15.34 -5.22 -3.03
C ALA A 679 -14.81 -3.78 -3.16
N GLY A 680 -15.70 -2.81 -3.34
CA GLY A 680 -15.39 -1.40 -3.60
C GLY A 680 -15.08 -1.06 -5.07
N CYS A 681 -15.36 -1.95 -6.03
CA CYS A 681 -15.11 -1.70 -7.44
C CYS A 681 -16.17 -0.77 -8.06
N THR A 682 -15.73 0.15 -8.92
CA THR A 682 -16.65 0.99 -9.72
C THR A 682 -17.21 0.20 -10.89
N GLU A 683 -18.53 0.05 -10.94
CA GLU A 683 -19.21 -0.62 -12.06
C GLU A 683 -18.99 0.10 -13.41
N PRO A 684 -18.62 -0.63 -14.48
CA PRO A 684 -18.55 -0.09 -15.83
C PRO A 684 -19.96 0.13 -16.43
N ILE A 685 -20.04 1.00 -17.44
CA ILE A 685 -21.29 1.34 -18.14
C ILE A 685 -21.97 0.11 -18.78
N ILE A 686 -21.19 -0.91 -19.15
CA ILE A 686 -21.67 -2.23 -19.57
C ILE A 686 -21.26 -3.21 -18.47
N LEU A 687 -22.20 -3.59 -17.62
CA LEU A 687 -22.00 -4.58 -16.56
C LEU A 687 -21.59 -5.92 -17.19
N PRO A 688 -20.39 -6.47 -16.90
CA PRO A 688 -19.98 -7.74 -17.47
C PRO A 688 -20.74 -8.90 -16.81
N GLN A 689 -20.78 -10.05 -17.48
CA GLN A 689 -21.21 -11.29 -16.84
C GLN A 689 -20.04 -11.90 -16.08
N THR A 690 -20.26 -12.27 -14.82
CA THR A 690 -19.30 -12.98 -13.99
C THR A 690 -19.88 -14.35 -13.64
N THR A 691 -19.17 -15.43 -13.99
CA THR A 691 -19.48 -16.77 -13.49
C THR A 691 -18.72 -16.99 -12.18
N LEU A 692 -19.48 -17.23 -11.11
CA LEU A 692 -18.98 -17.75 -9.84
C LEU A 692 -19.19 -19.27 -9.82
N GLU A 693 -18.16 -20.06 -9.53
CA GLU A 693 -18.29 -21.52 -9.35
C GLU A 693 -17.87 -21.93 -7.94
N LEU A 694 -18.85 -22.38 -7.15
CA LEU A 694 -18.68 -22.90 -5.78
C LEU A 694 -18.43 -24.41 -5.81
N ALA A 695 -17.34 -24.86 -5.20
CA ALA A 695 -17.01 -26.26 -4.99
C ALA A 695 -17.36 -26.72 -3.55
N TRP A 696 -18.12 -27.80 -3.43
CA TRP A 696 -18.63 -28.35 -2.17
C TRP A 696 -18.65 -29.88 -2.18
N LEU A 697 -18.67 -30.50 -1.00
CA LEU A 697 -18.74 -31.95 -0.84
C LEU A 697 -20.14 -32.40 -0.40
N ARG A 698 -20.65 -33.42 -1.09
CA ARG A 698 -21.79 -34.22 -0.68
C ARG A 698 -21.33 -35.22 0.37
N THR A 699 -21.98 -35.24 1.53
CA THR A 699 -21.78 -36.27 2.56
C THR A 699 -23.12 -36.85 3.01
N PRO A 700 -23.18 -38.10 3.53
CA PRO A 700 -24.45 -38.70 3.95
C PRO A 700 -25.15 -37.93 5.09
N ASP A 701 -24.37 -37.25 5.94
CA ASP A 701 -24.79 -36.40 7.04
C ASP A 701 -25.07 -34.94 6.64
N MET A 702 -24.91 -34.56 5.36
CA MET A 702 -24.99 -33.14 5.01
C MET A 702 -26.40 -32.56 5.20
N GLY A 703 -26.44 -31.32 5.70
CA GLY A 703 -27.66 -30.54 5.81
C GLY A 703 -28.01 -29.77 4.55
N VAL A 704 -28.74 -28.68 4.75
CA VAL A 704 -29.15 -27.74 3.70
C VAL A 704 -28.39 -26.42 3.86
N ALA A 705 -27.89 -25.85 2.78
CA ALA A 705 -27.36 -24.48 2.79
C ALA A 705 -27.95 -23.63 1.68
N ASP A 706 -28.56 -22.50 2.02
CA ASP A 706 -29.12 -21.56 1.06
C ASP A 706 -28.05 -20.60 0.53
N LEU A 707 -28.04 -20.39 -0.79
CA LEU A 707 -27.17 -19.45 -1.48
C LEU A 707 -27.94 -18.17 -1.81
N TYR A 708 -27.32 -17.05 -1.51
CA TYR A 708 -27.77 -15.72 -1.89
C TYR A 708 -26.67 -15.03 -2.71
N LEU A 709 -27.05 -14.34 -3.78
CA LEU A 709 -26.16 -13.46 -4.53
C LEU A 709 -26.66 -12.04 -4.37
N ASP A 710 -25.80 -11.15 -3.86
CA ASP A 710 -26.09 -9.73 -3.65
C ASP A 710 -27.35 -9.48 -2.81
N GLY A 711 -27.69 -10.44 -1.94
CA GLY A 711 -28.87 -10.48 -1.06
C GLY A 711 -30.06 -11.28 -1.61
N GLU A 712 -30.11 -11.55 -2.91
CA GLU A 712 -31.23 -12.27 -3.54
C GLU A 712 -31.05 -13.80 -3.49
N PRO A 713 -32.10 -14.58 -3.15
CA PRO A 713 -32.01 -16.03 -3.01
C PRO A 713 -31.87 -16.74 -4.36
N LEU A 714 -30.93 -17.69 -4.45
CA LEU A 714 -30.65 -18.45 -5.66
C LEU A 714 -31.17 -19.88 -5.61
N LEU A 715 -30.63 -20.69 -4.71
CA LEU A 715 -30.90 -22.13 -4.58
C LEU A 715 -30.38 -22.66 -3.24
N SER A 716 -30.80 -23.87 -2.87
CA SER A 716 -30.28 -24.59 -1.70
C SER A 716 -29.35 -25.72 -2.13
N LEU A 717 -28.18 -25.86 -1.49
CA LEU A 717 -27.36 -27.07 -1.57
C LEU A 717 -27.99 -28.15 -0.69
N HIS A 718 -28.13 -29.36 -1.21
CA HIS A 718 -28.59 -30.54 -0.47
C HIS A 718 -28.05 -31.83 -1.12
N LYS A 719 -28.07 -32.95 -0.39
CA LYS A 719 -27.50 -34.24 -0.85
C LYS A 719 -28.12 -34.86 -2.09
N ASP A 720 -29.25 -34.32 -2.56
CA ASP A 720 -29.94 -34.75 -3.78
C ASP A 720 -29.64 -33.81 -4.97
N LEU A 721 -28.90 -32.70 -4.76
CA LEU A 721 -28.42 -31.77 -5.81
C LEU A 721 -27.12 -32.30 -6.44
N VAL A 722 -27.23 -33.34 -7.27
CA VAL A 722 -26.07 -34.02 -7.87
C VAL A 722 -25.63 -33.33 -9.17
N SER A 723 -24.34 -33.01 -9.28
CA SER A 723 -23.71 -32.47 -10.51
C SER A 723 -22.63 -33.38 -11.10
N SER A 724 -22.35 -34.52 -10.46
CA SER A 724 -21.41 -35.56 -10.89
C SER A 724 -21.73 -36.84 -10.13
N ASP A 725 -21.93 -37.98 -10.82
CA ASP A 725 -22.07 -39.30 -10.18
C ASP A 725 -20.71 -39.98 -9.92
N LYS A 726 -19.59 -39.33 -10.28
CA LYS A 726 -18.25 -39.94 -10.27
C LYS A 726 -17.50 -39.77 -8.94
N THR A 727 -17.85 -38.76 -8.15
CA THR A 727 -17.12 -38.34 -6.95
C THR A 727 -18.07 -37.71 -5.91
N ASP A 728 -17.56 -37.48 -4.70
CA ASP A 728 -18.29 -36.78 -3.64
C ASP A 728 -18.28 -35.25 -3.79
N ILE A 729 -17.65 -34.69 -4.84
CA ILE A 729 -17.54 -33.25 -5.05
C ILE A 729 -18.50 -32.75 -6.13
N HIS A 730 -19.15 -31.63 -5.82
CA HIS A 730 -20.11 -30.98 -6.68
C HIS A 730 -19.78 -29.50 -6.86
N PHE A 731 -20.22 -28.97 -7.99
CA PHE A 731 -19.88 -27.63 -8.46
C PHE A 731 -21.17 -26.89 -8.81
N THR A 732 -21.43 -25.80 -8.09
CA THR A 732 -22.58 -24.94 -8.31
C THR A 732 -22.12 -23.69 -9.05
N LYS A 733 -22.52 -23.54 -10.31
CA LYS A 733 -22.29 -22.32 -11.08
C LYS A 733 -23.42 -21.32 -10.87
N VAL A 734 -23.05 -20.07 -10.62
CA VAL A 734 -23.90 -18.91 -10.44
C VAL A 734 -23.44 -17.86 -11.45
N ARG A 735 -24.38 -17.19 -12.13
CA ARG A 735 -24.08 -16.02 -12.96
C ARG A 735 -24.50 -14.75 -12.24
N ALA A 736 -23.62 -13.76 -12.29
CA ALA A 736 -23.78 -12.45 -11.69
C ALA A 736 -23.50 -11.37 -12.74
N THR A 737 -24.06 -10.18 -12.56
CA THR A 737 -24.02 -9.08 -13.56
C THR A 737 -23.43 -7.82 -12.94
N GLY A 738 -22.16 -7.54 -13.25
CA GLY A 738 -21.37 -6.48 -12.62
C GLY A 738 -19.93 -6.91 -12.36
N MET A 739 -19.24 -6.10 -11.56
CA MET A 739 -17.90 -6.33 -11.05
C MET A 739 -17.91 -6.74 -9.58
N GLU A 740 -18.67 -6.04 -8.73
CA GLU A 740 -18.79 -6.35 -7.30
C GLU A 740 -19.92 -7.36 -7.03
N HIS A 741 -19.57 -8.52 -6.46
CA HIS A 741 -20.53 -9.59 -6.16
C HIS A 741 -20.27 -10.26 -4.82
N THR A 742 -21.28 -10.35 -3.97
CA THR A 742 -21.28 -11.08 -2.70
C THR A 742 -22.08 -12.36 -2.83
N LEU A 743 -21.40 -13.51 -2.72
CA LEU A 743 -22.05 -14.81 -2.56
C LEU A 743 -22.08 -15.17 -1.07
N SER A 744 -23.28 -15.21 -0.49
CA SER A 744 -23.53 -15.59 0.90
C SER A 744 -24.13 -16.99 0.96
N ILE A 745 -23.64 -17.81 1.90
CA ILE A 745 -23.98 -19.23 2.05
C ILE A 745 -24.35 -19.48 3.51
N LEU A 746 -25.64 -19.70 3.77
CA LEU A 746 -26.20 -19.90 5.11
C LEU A 746 -26.61 -21.36 5.29
N VAL A 747 -26.03 -22.07 6.26
CA VAL A 747 -26.48 -23.44 6.62
C VAL A 747 -27.72 -23.34 7.50
N ARG A 748 -28.84 -23.96 7.09
CA ARG A 748 -30.09 -23.94 7.86
C ARG A 748 -29.93 -24.57 9.24
N ASP A 749 -30.67 -24.05 10.21
CA ASP A 749 -30.83 -24.66 11.53
C ASP A 749 -32.25 -25.16 11.82
N ASP A 750 -33.13 -25.12 10.84
CA ASP A 750 -34.45 -25.77 10.82
C ASP A 750 -34.43 -27.21 10.23
N GLU A 751 -35.61 -27.84 10.14
CA GLU A 751 -35.88 -29.00 9.27
C GLU A 751 -36.92 -28.63 8.18
N ASP A 752 -37.04 -27.35 7.84
CA ASP A 752 -38.12 -26.83 7.01
C ASP A 752 -37.98 -27.29 5.54
N LEU A 753 -39.07 -27.11 4.82
CA LEU A 753 -39.33 -27.86 3.60
C LEU A 753 -38.46 -27.38 2.42
N ILE A 754 -37.82 -28.33 1.74
CA ILE A 754 -37.05 -28.09 0.51
C ILE A 754 -37.98 -28.23 -0.72
N PRO A 755 -37.95 -27.31 -1.69
CA PRO A 755 -38.55 -27.51 -3.01
C PRO A 755 -37.91 -28.72 -3.73
N GLY A 756 -38.73 -29.70 -4.11
CA GLY A 756 -38.25 -30.87 -4.86
C GLY A 756 -37.87 -30.53 -6.31
N THR A 757 -36.84 -31.19 -6.83
CA THR A 757 -36.43 -31.08 -8.24
C THR A 757 -37.51 -31.64 -9.18
N HIS A 758 -37.80 -30.93 -10.28
CA HIS A 758 -38.78 -31.38 -11.28
C HIS A 758 -38.38 -32.70 -11.95
N SER A 759 -39.20 -33.74 -11.76
CA SER A 759 -39.25 -34.87 -12.70
C SER A 759 -39.77 -34.38 -14.05
N ARG A 760 -39.12 -34.75 -15.15
CA ARG A 760 -39.52 -34.31 -16.50
C ARG A 760 -40.84 -34.89 -17.01
N ASN A 761 -41.42 -35.89 -16.33
CA ASN A 761 -42.61 -36.62 -16.78
C ASN A 761 -43.85 -36.50 -15.87
N GLU A 762 -43.76 -35.93 -14.68
CA GLU A 762 -44.90 -35.82 -13.74
C GLU A 762 -44.93 -34.47 -13.00
N ASN A 763 -46.10 -33.82 -12.97
CA ASN A 763 -46.34 -32.56 -12.25
C ASN A 763 -46.51 -32.79 -10.73
N ILE A 764 -45.52 -33.41 -10.08
CA ILE A 764 -45.50 -33.66 -8.64
C ILE A 764 -44.23 -33.06 -8.04
N THR A 765 -44.38 -31.93 -7.35
CA THR A 765 -43.30 -31.33 -6.56
C THR A 765 -43.16 -32.11 -5.25
N PHE A 766 -42.18 -33.00 -5.16
CA PHE A 766 -41.91 -33.78 -3.94
C PHE A 766 -41.28 -32.91 -2.86
N VAL A 767 -42.10 -32.43 -1.93
CA VAL A 767 -41.66 -31.61 -0.80
C VAL A 767 -41.14 -32.51 0.33
N ARG A 768 -39.88 -32.29 0.77
CA ARG A 768 -39.22 -33.04 1.85
C ARG A 768 -38.76 -32.08 2.96
N ARG A 769 -38.70 -32.56 4.22
CA ARG A 769 -37.99 -31.86 5.31
C ARG A 769 -36.51 -31.71 5.00
N GLY A 770 -35.94 -30.58 5.39
CA GLY A 770 -34.50 -30.40 5.52
C GLY A 770 -33.91 -31.36 6.56
N HIS A 771 -32.67 -31.80 6.33
CA HIS A 771 -31.89 -32.48 7.36
C HIS A 771 -31.04 -31.44 8.08
N LYS A 772 -31.12 -31.37 9.42
CA LYS A 772 -30.24 -30.52 10.22
C LYS A 772 -28.87 -31.19 10.37
N GLY A 773 -27.94 -30.84 9.49
CA GLY A 773 -26.58 -31.39 9.42
C GLY A 773 -25.56 -30.37 8.89
N PRO A 774 -24.25 -30.67 8.96
CA PRO A 774 -23.21 -29.78 8.47
C PRO A 774 -23.20 -29.65 6.95
N VAL A 775 -22.54 -28.63 6.41
CA VAL A 775 -22.23 -28.51 4.98
C VAL A 775 -20.72 -28.30 4.79
N HIS A 776 -20.16 -28.96 3.79
CA HIS A 776 -18.72 -29.04 3.57
C HIS A 776 -18.32 -28.27 2.30
N LEU A 777 -17.66 -27.13 2.46
CA LEU A 777 -17.26 -26.25 1.37
C LEU A 777 -15.73 -26.26 1.15
N LEU A 778 -15.30 -26.00 -0.09
CA LEU A 778 -13.91 -26.11 -0.53
C LEU A 778 -13.34 -24.78 -1.06
N SER A 779 -13.95 -24.24 -2.11
CA SER A 779 -13.47 -23.04 -2.81
C SER A 779 -14.60 -22.39 -3.62
N ILE A 780 -14.40 -21.12 -4.00
CA ILE A 780 -15.18 -20.44 -5.04
C ILE A 780 -14.19 -19.85 -6.03
N SER A 781 -14.45 -20.00 -7.33
CA SER A 781 -13.72 -19.27 -8.37
C SER A 781 -14.63 -18.21 -9.01
N ALA A 782 -14.04 -17.07 -9.41
CA ALA A 782 -14.75 -15.98 -10.08
C ALA A 782 -14.05 -15.64 -11.41
N GLU A 783 -14.71 -15.94 -12.53
CA GLU A 783 -14.27 -15.59 -13.88
C GLU A 783 -15.25 -14.65 -14.58
N ILE A 784 -14.72 -13.60 -15.20
CA ILE A 784 -15.48 -12.67 -16.04
C ILE A 784 -15.62 -13.28 -17.44
N GLU A 785 -16.82 -13.28 -18.03
CA GLU A 785 -17.10 -13.83 -19.36
C GLU A 785 -16.62 -12.87 -20.48
N GLN A 786 -15.31 -12.62 -20.52
CA GLN A 786 -14.64 -11.81 -21.56
C GLN A 786 -13.24 -12.35 -21.91
N PRO A 787 -12.68 -12.00 -23.08
CA PRO A 787 -11.32 -12.41 -23.45
C PRO A 787 -10.25 -11.94 -22.44
N GLY A 788 -9.43 -12.87 -21.94
CA GLY A 788 -8.33 -12.51 -21.04
C GLY A 788 -7.67 -13.67 -20.29
N VAL A 789 -6.77 -13.29 -19.37
CA VAL A 789 -6.03 -14.21 -18.49
C VAL A 789 -6.71 -14.33 -17.12
N VAL A 790 -6.80 -15.56 -16.60
CA VAL A 790 -7.12 -15.88 -15.20
C VAL A 790 -5.90 -16.51 -14.51
N LEU A 791 -5.70 -16.23 -13.22
CA LEU A 791 -4.59 -16.82 -12.44
C LEU A 791 -5.07 -17.28 -11.06
N ASP A 792 -4.88 -18.57 -10.80
CA ASP A 792 -5.31 -19.27 -9.59
C ASP A 792 -4.12 -19.51 -8.67
N ALA A 793 -4.19 -18.96 -7.45
CA ALA A 793 -3.06 -18.90 -6.52
C ALA A 793 -3.18 -19.98 -5.42
N LEU A 794 -2.90 -21.23 -5.80
CA LEU A 794 -3.08 -22.45 -5.02
C LEU A 794 -1.91 -22.71 -4.04
N GLY A 795 -1.63 -21.71 -3.21
CA GLY A 795 -0.55 -21.74 -2.21
C GLY A 795 -1.01 -22.12 -0.81
N ALA A 796 -0.26 -23.01 -0.15
CA ALA A 796 -0.52 -23.44 1.23
C ALA A 796 0.69 -23.19 2.14
N SER A 797 0.53 -22.31 3.13
CA SER A 797 1.63 -21.86 4.00
C SER A 797 2.27 -23.04 4.75
N GLN A 798 3.60 -23.08 4.82
CA GLN A 798 4.41 -24.18 5.37
C GLN A 798 4.24 -25.56 4.72
N ALA A 799 3.33 -25.76 3.75
CA ALA A 799 3.19 -27.04 3.06
C ALA A 799 4.37 -27.27 2.10
N GLY A 800 4.89 -28.48 2.07
CA GLY A 800 5.71 -29.00 0.97
C GLY A 800 4.89 -29.91 0.03
N PRO A 801 5.45 -30.31 -1.13
CA PRO A 801 4.76 -31.12 -2.14
C PRO A 801 4.27 -32.48 -1.58
N GLU A 802 4.95 -33.03 -0.58
CA GLU A 802 4.64 -34.30 0.08
C GLU A 802 3.26 -34.35 0.77
N HIS A 803 2.53 -33.24 0.84
CA HIS A 803 1.15 -33.18 1.33
C HIS A 803 0.12 -33.49 0.22
N PHE A 804 0.36 -33.03 -1.01
CA PHE A 804 -0.51 -33.31 -2.16
C PHE A 804 -0.58 -34.82 -2.46
N SER A 805 0.45 -35.58 -2.07
CA SER A 805 0.46 -37.04 -2.19
C SER A 805 -0.56 -37.75 -1.27
N ARG A 806 -0.99 -37.11 -0.16
CA ARG A 806 -1.84 -37.68 0.91
C ARG A 806 -3.32 -37.34 0.79
N TRP A 807 -3.67 -36.37 -0.04
CA TRP A 807 -5.04 -35.90 -0.25
C TRP A 807 -5.79 -36.80 -1.26
N ARG A 808 -7.12 -36.76 -1.28
CA ARG A 808 -7.99 -37.51 -2.21
C ARG A 808 -7.62 -37.16 -3.66
N LYS A 809 -6.96 -38.09 -4.37
CA LYS A 809 -6.45 -37.87 -5.73
C LYS A 809 -7.56 -37.56 -6.73
N ASP A 810 -8.69 -38.23 -6.59
CA ASP A 810 -9.91 -38.07 -7.37
C ASP A 810 -10.54 -36.69 -7.19
N LEU A 811 -10.64 -36.20 -5.94
CA LEU A 811 -11.16 -34.88 -5.65
C LEU A 811 -10.21 -33.78 -6.11
N LEU A 812 -8.89 -33.99 -6.04
CA LEU A 812 -7.91 -33.08 -6.63
C LEU A 812 -8.01 -33.06 -8.15
N ALA A 813 -8.09 -34.22 -8.80
CA ALA A 813 -8.24 -34.32 -10.26
C ALA A 813 -9.47 -33.56 -10.74
N GLU A 814 -10.66 -33.81 -10.16
CA GLU A 814 -11.88 -33.11 -10.61
C GLU A 814 -11.83 -31.60 -10.34
N GLN A 815 -11.25 -31.15 -9.21
CA GLN A 815 -11.06 -29.71 -8.96
C GLN A 815 -10.05 -29.06 -9.90
N ILE A 816 -8.96 -29.75 -10.23
CA ILE A 816 -7.86 -29.18 -11.02
C ILE A 816 -8.19 -29.22 -12.50
N SER A 817 -8.61 -30.37 -13.06
CA SER A 817 -8.93 -30.49 -14.49
C SER A 817 -10.05 -29.56 -14.93
N ARG A 818 -11.05 -29.28 -14.07
CA ARG A 818 -12.12 -28.29 -14.34
C ARG A 818 -11.62 -26.85 -14.51
N ARG A 819 -10.39 -26.53 -14.06
CA ARG A 819 -9.81 -25.18 -14.20
C ARG A 819 -9.06 -24.99 -15.52
N ASP A 820 -8.79 -26.07 -16.26
CA ASP A 820 -8.29 -26.05 -17.65
C ASP A 820 -7.13 -25.07 -17.81
N TYR A 821 -5.93 -25.46 -17.35
CA TYR A 821 -4.78 -24.58 -17.18
C TYR A 821 -3.81 -24.69 -18.37
N ASP A 822 -3.48 -23.55 -18.98
CA ASP A 822 -2.47 -23.44 -20.03
C ASP A 822 -1.04 -23.40 -19.47
N LEU A 823 -0.85 -22.94 -18.22
CA LEU A 823 0.45 -22.87 -17.56
C LEU A 823 0.38 -23.27 -16.07
N LEU A 824 1.21 -24.22 -15.67
CA LEU A 824 1.45 -24.62 -14.28
C LEU A 824 2.74 -23.99 -13.75
N ILE A 825 2.69 -23.37 -12.58
CA ILE A 825 3.86 -22.77 -11.91
C ILE A 825 4.04 -23.42 -10.53
N PHE A 826 5.20 -24.03 -10.29
CA PHE A 826 5.49 -24.78 -9.06
C PHE A 826 6.49 -24.04 -8.16
N GLY A 827 6.09 -23.76 -6.90
CA GLY A 827 6.82 -22.87 -5.99
C GLY A 827 6.82 -23.33 -4.54
N TRP A 828 7.39 -24.50 -4.25
CA TRP A 828 7.69 -24.95 -2.88
C TRP A 828 9.14 -24.66 -2.50
N ASP A 829 9.36 -23.64 -1.66
CA ASP A 829 10.67 -23.03 -1.38
C ASP A 829 11.28 -23.42 -0.01
N ARG A 830 10.59 -24.22 0.80
CA ARG A 830 10.88 -24.47 2.23
C ARG A 830 12.20 -25.21 2.54
N VAL A 831 13.00 -25.59 1.54
CA VAL A 831 14.21 -26.44 1.68
C VAL A 831 15.36 -25.72 2.39
N THR A 832 15.45 -24.40 2.23
CA THR A 832 16.64 -23.63 2.64
C THR A 832 16.76 -23.40 4.15
N GLN A 833 15.78 -23.81 4.95
CA GLN A 833 15.77 -23.59 6.40
C GLN A 833 16.62 -24.60 7.19
N ASN A 834 16.76 -25.86 6.73
CA ASN A 834 17.38 -26.91 7.54
C ASN A 834 18.08 -28.03 6.74
N ALA A 835 18.86 -27.66 5.72
CA ALA A 835 19.62 -28.57 4.84
C ALA A 835 20.67 -29.49 5.54
N ARG A 836 20.78 -29.48 6.87
CA ARG A 836 21.60 -30.43 7.66
C ARG A 836 20.87 -31.74 8.00
N HIS A 837 19.54 -31.77 7.92
CA HIS A 837 18.72 -32.87 8.45
C HIS A 837 17.62 -33.34 7.49
N GLN A 838 17.68 -32.97 6.21
CA GLN A 838 16.65 -33.29 5.23
C GLN A 838 17.19 -34.24 4.16
N ASP A 839 16.48 -35.35 3.95
CA ASP A 839 16.68 -36.30 2.85
C ASP A 839 16.31 -35.61 1.52
N ILE A 840 17.33 -35.20 0.78
CA ILE A 840 17.18 -34.43 -0.46
C ILE A 840 16.68 -35.30 -1.62
N ASP A 841 17.04 -36.58 -1.63
CA ASP A 841 16.62 -37.54 -2.67
C ASP A 841 15.13 -37.85 -2.52
N ARG A 842 14.66 -38.03 -1.27
CA ARG A 842 13.24 -38.13 -0.97
C ARG A 842 12.50 -36.84 -1.29
N TYR A 843 13.01 -35.67 -0.92
CA TYR A 843 12.37 -34.40 -1.25
C TYR A 843 12.23 -34.22 -2.77
N GLN A 844 13.29 -34.53 -3.54
CA GLN A 844 13.26 -34.52 -4.99
C GLN A 844 12.20 -35.47 -5.54
N LYS A 845 12.13 -36.71 -5.03
CA LYS A 845 11.12 -37.70 -5.43
C LYS A 845 9.69 -37.28 -5.10
N ASP A 846 9.44 -36.74 -3.90
CA ASP A 846 8.12 -36.28 -3.46
C ASP A 846 7.67 -35.04 -4.26
N TYR A 847 8.59 -34.17 -4.70
CA TYR A 847 8.33 -33.01 -5.57
C TYR A 847 8.06 -33.45 -7.02
N VAL A 848 8.96 -34.23 -7.64
CA VAL A 848 8.80 -34.75 -9.01
C VAL A 848 7.48 -35.48 -9.18
N SER A 849 7.15 -36.42 -8.28
CA SER A 849 5.87 -37.17 -8.33
C SER A 849 4.63 -36.30 -8.08
N THR A 850 4.80 -35.10 -7.53
CA THR A 850 3.74 -34.10 -7.41
C THR A 850 3.61 -33.26 -8.68
N ILE A 851 4.71 -32.88 -9.34
CA ILE A 851 4.69 -32.20 -10.65
C ILE A 851 4.09 -33.11 -11.73
N GLU A 852 4.59 -34.34 -11.85
CA GLU A 852 4.09 -35.36 -12.80
C GLU A 852 2.56 -35.49 -12.68
N ARG A 853 2.06 -35.72 -11.47
CA ARG A 853 0.62 -35.83 -11.19
C ARG A 853 -0.18 -34.58 -11.52
N LEU A 854 0.39 -33.39 -11.35
CA LEU A 854 -0.29 -32.13 -11.67
C LEU A 854 -0.28 -31.85 -13.19
N ARG A 855 0.73 -32.33 -13.94
CA ARG A 855 0.72 -32.40 -15.41
C ARG A 855 -0.26 -33.45 -15.92
N ASP A 856 -0.37 -34.63 -15.29
CA ASP A 856 -1.34 -35.68 -15.64
C ASP A 856 -2.80 -35.18 -15.56
N MET A 857 -3.09 -34.26 -14.63
CA MET A 857 -4.41 -33.63 -14.47
C MET A 857 -4.68 -32.50 -15.48
N GLN A 858 -3.66 -32.08 -16.23
CA GLN A 858 -3.66 -30.93 -17.15
C GLN A 858 -2.80 -31.23 -18.39
N PRO A 859 -3.16 -32.25 -19.20
CA PRO A 859 -2.39 -32.65 -20.37
C PRO A 859 -2.39 -31.55 -21.44
N GLY A 860 -1.20 -31.09 -21.82
CA GLY A 860 -0.99 -29.94 -22.72
C GLY A 860 -0.58 -28.65 -22.01
N ALA A 861 -0.72 -28.57 -20.68
CA ALA A 861 -0.26 -27.41 -19.94
C ALA A 861 1.27 -27.26 -19.98
N ALA A 862 1.73 -26.05 -20.30
CA ALA A 862 3.12 -25.69 -20.10
C ALA A 862 3.48 -25.70 -18.61
N CYS A 863 4.76 -25.81 -18.25
CA CYS A 863 5.17 -25.76 -16.85
C CYS A 863 6.48 -25.03 -16.56
N VAL A 864 6.50 -24.29 -15.44
CA VAL A 864 7.67 -23.60 -14.89
C VAL A 864 7.88 -23.98 -13.44
N LEU A 865 9.10 -24.44 -13.11
CA LEU A 865 9.55 -24.70 -11.74
C LEU A 865 10.31 -23.46 -11.21
N LEU A 866 9.89 -22.95 -10.05
CA LEU A 866 10.56 -21.85 -9.37
C LEU A 866 11.71 -22.38 -8.48
N GLY A 867 12.90 -21.81 -8.68
CA GLY A 867 14.08 -22.09 -7.86
C GLY A 867 13.94 -21.65 -6.39
N PRO A 868 14.82 -22.11 -5.49
CA PRO A 868 14.78 -21.73 -4.08
C PRO A 868 15.11 -20.24 -3.86
N THR A 869 14.51 -19.61 -2.85
CA THR A 869 14.96 -18.32 -2.31
C THR A 869 16.01 -18.57 -1.22
N PHE A 870 17.05 -17.73 -1.11
CA PHE A 870 17.94 -17.81 0.05
C PHE A 870 17.27 -17.18 1.27
N GLN A 871 17.18 -17.94 2.36
CA GLN A 871 16.57 -17.46 3.60
C GLN A 871 17.65 -17.16 4.63
N GLY A 872 18.00 -15.88 4.76
CA GLY A 872 18.96 -15.37 5.73
C GLY A 872 19.65 -14.06 5.31
N ARG A 873 20.11 -13.30 6.30
CA ARG A 873 20.81 -12.01 6.11
C ARG A 873 22.15 -12.10 5.36
N VAL A 874 22.86 -13.22 5.52
CA VAL A 874 24.18 -13.51 4.90
C VAL A 874 24.41 -15.02 4.78
N VAL A 875 25.25 -15.42 3.83
CA VAL A 875 25.92 -16.73 3.84
C VAL A 875 26.91 -16.76 5.01
N LYS A 876 26.67 -17.63 6.01
CA LYS A 876 27.48 -17.74 7.23
C LYS A 876 28.69 -18.66 7.08
N SER A 877 28.74 -19.50 6.04
CA SER A 877 29.84 -20.45 5.80
C SER A 877 29.84 -21.00 4.37
N GLU A 878 31.01 -21.47 3.92
CA GLU A 878 31.14 -22.19 2.64
C GLU A 878 30.41 -23.54 2.62
N ALA A 879 30.03 -24.08 3.79
CA ALA A 879 29.12 -25.22 3.87
C ALA A 879 27.67 -24.81 3.53
N GLN A 880 27.21 -23.63 4.00
CA GLN A 880 25.90 -23.09 3.65
C GLN A 880 25.82 -22.70 2.17
N ARG A 881 26.88 -22.12 1.61
CA ARG A 881 26.97 -21.82 0.17
C ARG A 881 26.82 -23.08 -0.68
N ARG A 882 27.59 -24.14 -0.37
CA ARG A 882 27.51 -25.43 -1.07
C ARG A 882 26.15 -26.12 -0.91
N ALA A 883 25.54 -26.06 0.28
CA ALA A 883 24.21 -26.61 0.52
C ALA A 883 23.12 -25.90 -0.31
N PHE A 884 23.11 -24.56 -0.36
CA PHE A 884 22.18 -23.83 -1.23
C PHE A 884 22.41 -24.16 -2.71
N ALA A 885 23.66 -24.13 -3.17
CA ALA A 885 23.99 -24.46 -4.55
C ALA A 885 23.63 -25.92 -4.92
N GLN A 886 23.63 -26.84 -3.96
CA GLN A 886 23.11 -28.19 -4.14
C GLN A 886 21.59 -28.18 -4.28
N THR A 887 20.86 -27.48 -3.41
CA THR A 887 19.40 -27.32 -3.54
C THR A 887 19.02 -26.70 -4.88
N GLU A 888 19.73 -25.66 -5.33
CA GLU A 888 19.48 -25.01 -6.62
C GLU A 888 19.73 -25.98 -7.80
N ARG A 889 20.82 -26.76 -7.77
CA ARG A 889 21.07 -27.82 -8.76
C ARG A 889 19.98 -28.89 -8.73
N SER A 890 19.51 -29.33 -7.57
CA SER A 890 18.39 -30.27 -7.47
C SER A 890 17.11 -29.68 -8.07
N HIS A 891 16.79 -28.40 -7.84
CA HIS A 891 15.62 -27.78 -8.48
C HIS A 891 15.76 -27.65 -10.00
N ARG A 892 16.96 -27.38 -10.54
CA ARG A 892 17.21 -27.40 -11.99
C ARG A 892 17.09 -28.81 -12.56
N ALA A 893 17.69 -29.81 -11.91
CA ALA A 893 17.58 -31.22 -12.32
C ALA A 893 16.15 -31.77 -12.20
N MET A 894 15.35 -31.31 -11.24
CA MET A 894 13.91 -31.62 -11.17
C MET A 894 13.14 -31.01 -12.34
N ALA A 895 13.44 -29.76 -12.72
CA ALA A 895 12.81 -29.13 -13.88
C ALA A 895 13.17 -29.87 -15.17
N GLU A 896 14.45 -30.21 -15.37
CA GLU A 896 14.94 -31.03 -16.48
C GLU A 896 14.26 -32.42 -16.49
N GLN A 897 14.15 -33.09 -15.34
CA GLN A 897 13.51 -34.41 -15.21
C GLN A 897 12.00 -34.37 -15.50
N THR A 898 11.27 -33.32 -15.07
CA THR A 898 9.84 -33.17 -15.38
C THR A 898 9.59 -32.35 -16.64
N GLU A 899 10.64 -32.15 -17.45
CA GLU A 899 10.71 -31.35 -18.69
C GLU A 899 10.35 -29.87 -18.55
N CYS A 900 10.07 -29.35 -17.36
CA CYS A 900 9.60 -27.98 -17.14
C CYS A 900 10.67 -26.91 -17.40
N ALA A 901 10.24 -25.72 -17.81
CA ALA A 901 11.08 -24.52 -17.77
C ALA A 901 11.50 -24.20 -16.32
N TYR A 902 12.62 -23.50 -16.15
CA TYR A 902 13.16 -23.17 -14.83
C TYR A 902 13.29 -21.65 -14.65
N PHE A 903 12.65 -21.09 -13.61
CA PHE A 903 12.84 -19.70 -13.21
C PHE A 903 13.67 -19.60 -11.94
N SER A 904 14.82 -18.96 -12.03
CA SER A 904 15.73 -18.84 -10.90
C SER A 904 15.40 -17.64 -10.02
N LEU A 905 14.67 -17.88 -8.92
CA LEU A 905 14.48 -16.85 -7.88
C LEU A 905 15.83 -16.36 -7.33
N ALA A 906 16.85 -17.22 -7.25
CA ALA A 906 18.20 -16.86 -6.84
C ALA A 906 18.87 -15.86 -7.80
N GLU A 907 18.83 -16.12 -9.12
CA GLU A 907 19.41 -15.19 -10.13
C GLU A 907 18.58 -13.89 -10.19
N ALA A 908 17.25 -13.95 -10.04
CA ALA A 908 16.37 -12.77 -9.96
C ALA A 908 16.61 -11.90 -8.71
N MET A 909 17.20 -12.47 -7.65
CA MET A 909 17.69 -11.73 -6.48
C MET A 909 19.10 -11.15 -6.67
N GLY A 910 19.77 -11.43 -7.79
CA GLY A 910 21.18 -11.09 -8.02
C GLY A 910 22.15 -12.06 -7.32
N GLY A 911 21.69 -13.26 -6.97
CA GLY A 911 22.49 -14.30 -6.32
C GLY A 911 22.68 -14.11 -4.80
N LEU A 912 23.30 -15.12 -4.18
CA LEU A 912 23.42 -15.31 -2.73
C LEU A 912 23.90 -14.09 -1.92
N GLU A 913 24.85 -13.33 -2.45
CA GLU A 913 25.48 -12.23 -1.71
C GLU A 913 24.62 -10.95 -1.70
N ASN A 914 23.63 -10.83 -2.60
CA ASN A 914 22.76 -9.66 -2.69
C ASN A 914 21.66 -9.62 -1.60
N MET A 915 21.56 -10.62 -0.72
CA MET A 915 20.57 -10.65 0.37
C MET A 915 20.67 -9.45 1.33
N ARG A 916 21.89 -8.94 1.60
CA ARG A 916 22.07 -7.68 2.35
C ARG A 916 21.52 -6.46 1.62
N LYS A 917 21.64 -6.44 0.29
CA LYS A 917 21.12 -5.37 -0.57
C LYS A 917 19.59 -5.40 -0.57
N TRP A 918 18.99 -6.59 -0.70
CA TRP A 918 17.53 -6.79 -0.58
C TRP A 918 16.98 -6.35 0.78
N GLU A 919 17.64 -6.70 1.89
CA GLU A 919 17.22 -6.20 3.22
C GLU A 919 17.37 -4.67 3.32
N GLY A 920 18.48 -4.11 2.82
CA GLY A 920 18.70 -2.65 2.76
C GLY A 920 17.75 -1.88 1.82
N GLN A 921 17.11 -2.56 0.88
CA GLN A 921 16.04 -2.04 0.01
C GLN A 921 14.64 -2.27 0.59
N GLY A 922 14.51 -2.89 1.78
CA GLY A 922 13.23 -3.23 2.39
C GLY A 922 12.48 -4.36 1.69
N TRP A 923 13.15 -5.14 0.83
CA TRP A 923 12.57 -6.26 0.06
C TRP A 923 12.55 -7.59 0.86
N THR A 924 13.21 -7.63 2.02
CA THR A 924 13.03 -8.69 3.03
C THR A 924 12.50 -8.12 4.33
N LEU A 925 11.84 -8.96 5.13
CA LEU A 925 11.62 -8.69 6.55
C LEU A 925 12.98 -8.73 7.31
N PRO A 926 13.09 -8.07 8.48
CA PRO A 926 14.32 -8.03 9.26
C PRO A 926 14.93 -9.42 9.52
N GLY A 927 16.24 -9.56 9.30
CA GLY A 927 16.97 -10.83 9.42
C GLY A 927 17.03 -11.64 8.12
N GLY A 928 16.39 -11.18 7.04
CA GLY A 928 16.50 -11.77 5.69
C GLY A 928 15.84 -13.14 5.50
N ALA A 929 15.06 -13.63 6.47
CA ALA A 929 14.49 -14.97 6.45
C ALA A 929 13.18 -15.10 5.63
N ARG A 930 12.53 -13.99 5.30
CA ARG A 930 11.28 -13.93 4.51
C ARG A 930 11.25 -12.64 3.68
N LEU A 931 10.61 -12.67 2.52
CA LEU A 931 10.40 -11.47 1.68
C LEU A 931 9.35 -10.53 2.28
N SER A 932 9.43 -9.24 1.96
CA SER A 932 8.37 -8.27 2.18
C SER A 932 7.39 -8.23 1.00
N GLU A 933 6.26 -7.53 1.14
CA GLU A 933 5.29 -7.28 0.06
C GLU A 933 5.98 -6.74 -1.21
N SER A 934 6.86 -5.75 -1.07
CA SER A 934 7.67 -5.18 -2.15
C SER A 934 8.66 -6.18 -2.76
N GLY A 935 9.23 -7.09 -1.96
CA GLY A 935 10.13 -8.14 -2.46
C GLY A 935 9.40 -9.20 -3.30
N TYR A 936 8.20 -9.61 -2.89
CA TYR A 936 7.34 -10.49 -3.71
C TYR A 936 6.92 -9.81 -5.02
N VAL A 937 6.56 -8.52 -4.97
CA VAL A 937 6.23 -7.70 -6.15
C VAL A 937 7.41 -7.58 -7.10
N HIS A 938 8.64 -7.41 -6.60
CA HIS A 938 9.84 -7.33 -7.44
C HIS A 938 10.13 -8.66 -8.17
N LEU A 939 10.08 -9.79 -7.48
CA LEU A 939 10.27 -11.11 -8.13
C LEU A 939 9.17 -11.41 -9.17
N ALA A 940 7.93 -11.00 -8.91
CA ALA A 940 6.84 -11.13 -9.87
C ALA A 940 7.07 -10.26 -11.13
N ASP A 941 7.58 -9.04 -10.97
CA ASP A 941 7.93 -8.18 -12.12
C ASP A 941 9.04 -8.79 -12.97
N GLN A 942 10.11 -9.36 -12.37
CA GLN A 942 11.15 -10.08 -13.14
C GLN A 942 10.59 -11.32 -13.86
N PHE A 943 9.77 -12.13 -13.17
CA PHE A 943 9.11 -13.29 -13.79
C PHE A 943 8.26 -12.90 -15.01
N THR A 944 7.47 -11.82 -14.90
CA THR A 944 6.66 -11.35 -16.03
C THR A 944 7.49 -10.69 -17.13
N LYS A 945 8.62 -10.03 -16.81
CA LYS A 945 9.57 -9.49 -17.81
C LYS A 945 10.03 -10.61 -18.75
N ASP A 946 10.51 -11.73 -18.21
CA ASP A 946 11.03 -12.83 -19.02
C ASP A 946 9.95 -13.51 -19.88
N ILE A 947 8.74 -13.71 -19.35
CA ILE A 947 7.57 -14.19 -20.13
C ILE A 947 7.22 -13.20 -21.25
N PHE A 948 7.30 -11.89 -20.99
CA PHE A 948 7.01 -10.85 -21.97
C PHE A 948 8.08 -10.78 -23.08
N LEU A 949 9.36 -10.95 -22.74
CA LEU A 949 10.45 -11.03 -23.74
C LEU A 949 10.28 -12.24 -24.66
N LEU A 950 9.87 -13.40 -24.12
CA LEU A 950 9.53 -14.56 -24.94
C LEU A 950 8.36 -14.28 -25.89
N PHE A 951 7.29 -13.65 -25.40
CA PHE A 951 6.13 -13.28 -26.19
C PHE A 951 6.47 -12.32 -27.34
N ASP A 952 7.17 -11.22 -27.04
CA ASP A 952 7.49 -10.22 -28.06
C ASP A 952 8.46 -10.76 -29.12
N ARG A 953 9.32 -11.71 -28.74
CA ARG A 953 10.22 -12.40 -29.67
C ARG A 953 9.47 -13.35 -30.60
N GLU A 954 8.59 -14.21 -30.09
CA GLU A 954 7.76 -15.09 -30.93
C GLU A 954 6.86 -14.26 -31.87
N ARG A 955 6.30 -13.15 -31.38
CA ARG A 955 5.50 -12.21 -32.18
C ARG A 955 6.31 -11.62 -33.35
N PHE A 956 7.56 -11.25 -33.10
CA PHE A 956 8.48 -10.74 -34.13
C PHE A 956 8.91 -11.82 -35.12
N GLU A 957 9.30 -13.01 -34.64
CA GLU A 957 9.76 -14.11 -35.49
C GLU A 957 8.65 -14.60 -36.45
N ARG A 958 7.39 -14.68 -35.98
CA ARG A 958 6.22 -14.95 -36.85
C ARG A 958 5.99 -13.86 -37.90
N GLN A 959 6.03 -12.58 -37.52
CA GLN A 959 5.90 -11.49 -38.50
C GLN A 959 7.01 -11.53 -39.57
N ARG A 960 8.24 -11.90 -39.17
CA ARG A 960 9.35 -12.05 -40.10
C ARG A 960 9.14 -13.22 -41.07
N ALA A 961 8.54 -14.33 -40.61
CA ALA A 961 8.17 -15.45 -41.46
C ALA A 961 7.09 -15.05 -42.49
N ASP A 962 5.98 -14.43 -42.05
CA ASP A 962 4.91 -13.91 -42.92
C ASP A 962 5.46 -12.99 -44.03
N ALA A 963 6.44 -12.13 -43.67
CA ALA A 963 7.08 -11.20 -44.59
C ALA A 963 7.97 -11.90 -45.64
N HIS A 964 8.54 -13.06 -45.32
CA HIS A 964 9.31 -13.88 -46.26
C HIS A 964 8.40 -14.74 -47.15
N GLU A 965 7.35 -15.39 -46.62
CA GLU A 965 6.43 -16.20 -47.43
C GLU A 965 5.56 -15.34 -48.38
N GLY A 966 5.29 -14.08 -48.00
CA GLY A 966 4.65 -13.10 -48.88
C GLY A 966 5.44 -12.74 -50.16
N LEU A 967 6.70 -13.21 -50.30
CA LEU A 967 7.55 -13.04 -51.48
C LEU A 967 7.58 -14.29 -52.37
N GLY A 968 6.39 -14.73 -52.80
CA GLY A 968 6.24 -15.80 -53.79
C GLY A 968 7.05 -15.56 -55.08
N PRO A 969 7.46 -16.64 -55.79
CA PRO A 969 8.53 -16.61 -56.80
C PRO A 969 8.28 -15.66 -58.00
N THR A 970 7.03 -15.29 -58.26
CA THR A 970 6.66 -14.33 -59.32
C THR A 970 7.22 -12.91 -59.10
N ARG A 971 7.59 -12.51 -57.87
CA ARG A 971 8.22 -11.19 -57.64
C ARG A 971 9.73 -11.15 -57.85
N PHE A 972 10.43 -12.27 -57.72
CA PHE A 972 11.87 -12.33 -58.04
C PHE A 972 12.11 -12.18 -59.55
N ALA A 973 11.25 -12.75 -60.39
CA ALA A 973 11.31 -12.59 -61.84
C ALA A 973 11.20 -11.12 -62.30
N ALA A 974 10.30 -10.34 -61.67
CA ALA A 974 10.05 -8.95 -62.05
C ALA A 974 11.20 -7.98 -61.65
N LEU A 975 11.99 -8.31 -60.62
CA LEU A 975 13.15 -7.50 -60.24
C LEU A 975 14.35 -7.76 -61.18
N ASN A 976 14.57 -9.00 -61.61
CA ASN A 976 15.61 -9.32 -62.59
C ASN A 976 15.34 -8.71 -63.97
N SER A 977 14.09 -8.60 -64.42
CA SER A 977 13.78 -7.93 -65.70
C SER A 977 14.02 -6.42 -65.68
N ILE A 978 13.99 -5.78 -64.50
CA ILE A 978 14.31 -4.35 -64.34
C ILE A 978 15.83 -4.14 -64.27
N PHE A 979 16.57 -5.03 -63.59
CA PHE A 979 18.03 -4.95 -63.55
C PHE A 979 18.67 -5.16 -64.92
N ASN A 980 18.16 -6.09 -65.74
CA ASN A 980 18.65 -6.32 -67.10
C ASN A 980 18.29 -5.19 -68.10
N PHE A 981 17.56 -4.15 -67.70
CA PHE A 981 17.21 -3.00 -68.56
C PHE A 981 18.13 -1.78 -68.35
N PHE A 982 19.13 -1.90 -67.47
CA PHE A 982 20.06 -0.80 -67.11
C PHE A 982 21.55 -1.20 -67.28
N THR A 983 21.85 -2.21 -68.10
CA THR A 983 23.21 -2.69 -68.37
C THR A 983 23.49 -3.00 -69.85
N GLU A 984 23.00 -2.14 -70.75
CA GLU A 984 23.48 -2.05 -72.14
C GLU A 984 23.81 -0.58 -72.51
N GLU A 985 24.83 -0.02 -71.84
CA GLU A 985 25.77 0.97 -72.41
C GLU A 985 27.15 0.81 -71.74
#